data_AF-A0A2T7NET8-F1
#
_entry.id   AF-A0A2T7NET8-F1
#
_cell.length_a   1.000
_cell.length_b   1.000
_cell.length_c   1.000
_cell.angle_alpha   90.00
_cell.angle_beta   90.00
_cell.angle_gamma   90.00
#
_symmetry.space_group_name_H-M   'P 1'
#
loop_
_entity.id
_entity.type
_entity.pdbx_description
1 polymer ?
#
loop_
_entity_poly.entity_id
_entity_poly.type
_entity_poly.pdbx_seq_one_letter_code
_entity_poly.pdbx_strand_id
1 'polypeptide(L)'
;MPGILCVVILLLGSPVVVANPLQESSQDNLKSLRLVMPAVSPQEPDLYLCHSMNVSNQDIYIREFIPVADKDIAHHILLYGCNEPGSLESVWNCGEMVAQNTQSYQVAPVCASDSKILYAWAMDAPMLKLPDDVAFHVGQNTHIKNLVVQVHYKNVTIFKTTDTKDESGVEIVTMSKPVGRQPRLAGVYLMATGGKIPAHSVEYLEAACDFPDADMEIHPFAFRTHAHKLGRVISGYRVRNKHWEEIGRQDPRLPEMFYNVSNPHLTIRKGDILAARCTMENELDHDVYVGATSNDEMCNFYIMYYTQGSQSLTDDVCLTEGPPLWYWNDFPMQDRLNLAQVPFNASVIPGTRTPLERTAYANSPPWDDYDNTQLHYDSDENGFRGGMENMNSAEVVILKRCNSTLVIAEHNNETLAPITLNTVRAATRLGGEVSCLVAGNQCAKVAEKVSKVSGVKKVLLAESPEFKGFLPEALTPAVFTVQKQFNYTHILAGATAFGKGLIPRLAAKLNVCPISEIIGIKDAETFVRTIYAGNAIQTLKSADAVKLITVRGTAFEAAAEGGNGEIVKVPVESISNTLAAFEGQELSKSDRPELTSAKIVISGGRGMKSGENFQLLYTLADKLGAAVGASRAAVDAGFVPNDLQVGQTGKIVAPAVPEMTALIEKK
;
A
#
# COMPACT_ATOMS: atom_id res chain seq x y z
N MET A 1 -21.53 78.01 50.19
CA MET A 1 -20.30 77.59 50.90
C MET A 1 -20.20 76.09 50.79
N PRO A 2 -19.07 75.55 50.33
CA PRO A 2 -19.03 74.32 49.54
C PRO A 2 -18.32 73.16 50.27
N GLY A 3 -18.63 71.94 49.85
CA GLY A 3 -17.83 70.75 50.15
C GLY A 3 -16.92 70.43 48.97
N ILE A 4 -15.61 70.36 49.21
CA ILE A 4 -14.61 69.91 48.24
C ILE A 4 -13.82 68.80 48.91
N LEU A 5 -13.88 67.60 48.33
CA LEU A 5 -12.98 66.50 48.62
C LEU A 5 -11.90 66.46 47.52
N CYS A 6 -10.65 66.47 47.96
CA CYS A 6 -9.45 66.59 47.15
C CYS A 6 -8.89 65.19 46.84
N VAL A 7 -8.57 64.89 45.58
CA VAL A 7 -7.59 63.85 45.22
C VAL A 7 -6.73 64.37 44.07
N VAL A 8 -5.42 64.30 44.28
CA VAL A 8 -4.33 64.84 43.46
C VAL A 8 -4.05 63.93 42.26
N ILE A 9 -3.90 64.55 41.09
CA ILE A 9 -3.54 63.96 39.80
C ILE A 9 -2.02 63.98 39.63
N LEU A 10 -1.43 62.88 39.12
CA LEU A 10 -0.06 62.83 38.60
C LEU A 10 -0.07 62.44 37.11
N LEU A 11 0.70 63.21 36.34
CA LEU A 11 0.83 63.23 34.88
C LEU A 11 1.71 62.11 34.33
N LEU A 12 1.37 61.58 33.15
CA LEU A 12 2.31 61.07 32.15
C LEU A 12 1.78 61.40 30.73
N GLY A 13 2.64 61.96 29.89
CA GLY A 13 2.33 62.43 28.54
C GLY A 13 2.54 61.38 27.45
N SER A 14 1.82 61.55 26.34
CA SER A 14 1.99 60.81 25.08
C SER A 14 2.41 61.78 23.97
N PRO A 15 3.41 61.47 23.12
CA PRO A 15 3.65 62.22 21.91
C PRO A 15 2.73 61.75 20.77
N VAL A 16 2.23 62.74 20.04
CA VAL A 16 1.43 62.65 18.82
C VAL A 16 2.26 62.05 17.68
N VAL A 17 1.77 60.98 17.05
CA VAL A 17 2.27 60.49 15.77
C VAL A 17 1.30 60.94 14.68
N VAL A 18 1.84 61.73 13.75
CA VAL A 18 1.17 62.18 12.52
C VAL A 18 0.89 60.94 11.67
N ALA A 19 -0.38 60.70 11.37
CA ALA A 19 -0.80 59.67 10.41
C ALA A 19 -0.30 60.06 9.02
N ASN A 20 0.74 59.38 8.54
CA ASN A 20 1.05 59.36 7.12
C ASN A 20 -0.12 58.71 6.37
N PRO A 21 -0.49 59.23 5.19
CA PRO A 21 -1.54 58.65 4.38
C PRO A 21 -1.16 57.21 4.04
N LEU A 22 -2.12 56.32 4.21
CA LEU A 22 -2.07 54.92 3.83
C LEU A 22 -1.37 54.81 2.47
N GLN A 23 -0.15 54.29 2.48
CA GLN A 23 0.43 53.69 1.30
C GLN A 23 -0.46 52.48 1.03
N GLU A 24 -1.34 52.60 0.04
CA GLU A 24 -2.12 51.49 -0.50
C GLU A 24 -1.16 50.32 -0.71
N SER A 25 -1.24 49.32 0.17
CA SER A 25 -0.69 48.01 -0.15
C SER A 25 -1.46 47.56 -1.38
N SER A 26 -0.76 47.37 -2.50
CA SER A 26 -1.30 46.73 -3.68
C SER A 26 -1.83 45.36 -3.27
N GLN A 27 -3.11 45.29 -2.91
CA GLN A 27 -3.85 44.04 -2.86
C GLN A 27 -3.84 43.54 -4.30
N ASP A 28 -2.99 42.54 -4.57
CA ASP A 28 -3.15 41.69 -5.74
C ASP A 28 -4.65 41.36 -5.84
N ASN A 29 -5.28 41.65 -6.99
CA ASN A 29 -6.68 41.30 -7.26
C ASN A 29 -6.80 39.77 -7.38
N LEU A 30 -6.67 39.07 -6.24
CA LEU A 30 -6.81 37.64 -6.14
C LEU A 30 -8.28 37.28 -6.35
N LYS A 31 -8.55 36.41 -7.31
CA LYS A 31 -9.88 35.86 -7.59
C LYS A 31 -9.83 34.35 -7.39
N SER A 32 -10.85 33.82 -6.72
CA SER A 32 -11.02 32.38 -6.60
C SER A 32 -11.93 31.85 -7.71
N LEU A 33 -11.51 30.76 -8.36
CA LEU A 33 -12.29 30.01 -9.33
C LEU A 33 -12.51 28.60 -8.79
N ARG A 34 -13.78 28.20 -8.63
CA ARG A 34 -14.12 26.87 -8.12
C ARG A 34 -14.47 25.95 -9.29
N LEU A 35 -13.65 24.93 -9.52
CA LEU A 35 -13.85 23.89 -10.53
C LEU A 35 -14.14 22.57 -9.82
N VAL A 36 -15.42 22.28 -9.65
CA VAL A 36 -15.94 21.13 -8.90
C VAL A 36 -16.91 20.34 -9.73
N MET A 37 -17.12 19.07 -9.39
CA MET A 37 -18.15 18.26 -10.03
C MET A 37 -19.54 18.91 -9.84
N PRO A 38 -20.38 18.94 -10.88
CA PRO A 38 -21.68 19.60 -10.82
C PRO A 38 -22.73 18.71 -10.13
N ALA A 39 -22.57 18.49 -8.82
CA ALA A 39 -23.48 17.72 -7.97
C ALA A 39 -23.78 16.31 -8.52
N VAL A 40 -22.72 15.52 -8.76
CA VAL A 40 -22.81 14.17 -9.34
C VAL A 40 -23.25 13.12 -8.31
N SER A 41 -23.74 11.96 -8.77
CA SER A 41 -24.11 10.84 -7.89
C SER A 41 -23.60 9.52 -8.49
N PRO A 42 -22.28 9.24 -8.36
CA PRO A 42 -21.64 8.06 -8.94
C PRO A 42 -22.28 6.76 -8.42
N GLN A 43 -22.61 5.84 -9.33
CA GLN A 43 -23.28 4.57 -8.98
C GLN A 43 -22.35 3.36 -9.08
N GLU A 44 -21.18 3.52 -9.66
CA GLU A 44 -20.22 2.46 -9.91
C GLU A 44 -18.93 2.73 -9.13
N PRO A 45 -18.39 1.74 -8.39
CA PRO A 45 -17.10 1.90 -7.74
C PRO A 45 -15.99 2.02 -8.79
N ASP A 46 -14.90 2.69 -8.41
CA ASP A 46 -13.74 2.97 -9.27
C ASP A 46 -14.10 3.78 -10.53
N LEU A 47 -15.10 4.67 -10.44
CA LEU A 47 -15.51 5.56 -11.54
C LEU A 47 -14.67 6.83 -11.57
N TYR A 48 -14.20 7.21 -12.76
CA TYR A 48 -13.42 8.42 -13.00
C TYR A 48 -14.30 9.43 -13.75
N LEU A 49 -14.72 10.49 -13.07
CA LEU A 49 -15.51 11.54 -13.71
C LEU A 49 -14.64 12.74 -14.02
N CYS A 50 -14.94 13.39 -15.15
CA CYS A 50 -14.28 14.59 -15.62
C CYS A 50 -15.30 15.72 -15.79
N HIS A 51 -14.90 16.95 -15.45
CA HIS A 51 -15.67 18.17 -15.67
C HIS A 51 -14.73 19.29 -16.15
N SER A 52 -15.15 20.10 -17.12
CA SER A 52 -14.32 21.17 -17.68
C SER A 52 -14.85 22.57 -17.46
N MET A 53 -13.92 23.54 -17.44
CA MET A 53 -14.19 24.97 -17.47
C MET A 53 -13.36 25.63 -18.57
N ASN A 54 -14.03 26.40 -19.41
CA ASN A 54 -13.37 27.19 -20.44
C ASN A 54 -12.74 28.45 -19.85
N VAL A 55 -11.45 28.65 -20.09
CA VAL A 55 -10.67 29.81 -19.64
C VAL A 55 -10.06 30.59 -20.82
N SER A 56 -10.42 30.25 -22.06
CA SER A 56 -9.80 30.77 -23.28
C SER A 56 -9.79 32.30 -23.40
N ASN A 57 -10.82 32.97 -22.90
CA ASN A 57 -10.97 34.44 -22.98
C ASN A 57 -10.30 35.20 -21.82
N GLN A 58 -9.74 34.50 -20.84
CA GLN A 58 -9.18 35.09 -19.62
C GLN A 58 -7.65 34.99 -19.62
N ASP A 59 -6.97 36.02 -19.12
CA ASP A 59 -5.51 35.99 -18.91
C ASP A 59 -5.24 35.67 -17.43
N ILE A 60 -5.08 34.38 -17.11
CA ILE A 60 -5.14 33.88 -15.73
C ILE A 60 -3.76 33.37 -15.31
N TYR A 61 -3.33 33.79 -14.11
CA TYR A 61 -2.15 33.25 -13.43
C TYR A 61 -2.59 32.53 -12.16
N ILE A 62 -2.45 31.20 -12.15
CA ILE A 62 -2.85 30.33 -11.03
C ILE A 62 -1.70 30.23 -10.02
N ARG A 63 -1.96 30.49 -8.75
CA ARG A 63 -0.95 30.50 -7.68
C ARG A 63 -1.15 29.46 -6.58
N GLU A 64 -2.38 28.99 -6.40
CA GLU A 64 -2.72 28.11 -5.28
C GLU A 64 -3.85 27.17 -5.70
N PHE A 65 -3.75 25.93 -5.22
CA PHE A 65 -4.74 24.88 -5.42
C PHE A 65 -5.24 24.42 -4.06
N ILE A 66 -6.54 24.57 -3.85
CA ILE A 66 -7.21 24.22 -2.60
C ILE A 66 -8.14 23.04 -2.92
N PRO A 67 -7.87 21.83 -2.40
CA PRO A 67 -8.73 20.68 -2.65
C PRO A 67 -10.09 20.88 -1.97
N VAL A 68 -11.16 20.68 -2.73
CA VAL A 68 -12.53 20.63 -2.23
C VAL A 68 -12.97 19.18 -2.32
N ALA A 69 -12.82 18.41 -1.25
CA ALA A 69 -13.04 16.97 -1.31
C ALA A 69 -13.61 16.44 0.01
N ASP A 70 -14.55 15.50 -0.10
CA ASP A 70 -14.88 14.60 1.01
C ASP A 70 -14.00 13.35 0.90
N LYS A 71 -13.20 13.09 1.93
CA LYS A 71 -12.24 11.98 1.97
C LYS A 71 -12.91 10.62 1.98
N ASP A 72 -14.17 10.54 2.40
CA ASP A 72 -14.94 9.29 2.40
C ASP A 72 -15.49 8.96 0.99
N ILE A 73 -15.41 9.92 0.06
CA ILE A 73 -15.99 9.86 -1.29
C ILE A 73 -14.90 9.87 -2.37
N ALA A 74 -14.08 10.92 -2.41
CA ALA A 74 -13.07 11.14 -3.45
C ALA A 74 -11.72 10.54 -3.04
N HIS A 75 -11.23 9.59 -3.84
CA HIS A 75 -9.97 8.90 -3.57
C HIS A 75 -8.75 9.74 -4.00
N HIS A 76 -8.83 10.39 -5.16
CA HIS A 76 -7.87 11.39 -5.61
C HIS A 76 -8.54 12.37 -6.59
N ILE A 77 -7.92 13.53 -6.77
CA ILE A 77 -8.37 14.61 -7.66
C ILE A 77 -7.18 15.09 -8.49
N LEU A 78 -7.34 15.12 -9.80
CA LEU A 78 -6.33 15.64 -10.74
C LEU A 78 -6.91 16.85 -11.48
N LEU A 79 -6.07 17.85 -11.73
CA LEU A 79 -6.42 19.01 -12.55
C LEU A 79 -5.50 19.05 -13.76
N TYR A 80 -6.11 19.13 -14.93
CA TYR A 80 -5.44 19.22 -16.21
C TYR A 80 -5.73 20.55 -16.89
N GLY A 81 -4.76 21.05 -17.64
CA GLY A 81 -4.91 22.14 -18.59
C GLY A 81 -4.80 21.59 -20.00
N CYS A 82 -5.74 21.95 -20.87
CA CYS A 82 -5.87 21.37 -22.20
C CYS A 82 -6.28 22.41 -23.24
N ASN A 83 -5.96 22.16 -24.51
CA ASN A 83 -6.50 22.97 -25.59
C ASN A 83 -7.97 22.60 -25.84
N GLU A 84 -8.28 21.31 -25.99
CA GLU A 84 -9.65 20.81 -26.11
C GLU A 84 -9.97 19.76 -25.03
N PRO A 85 -11.09 19.89 -24.30
CA PRO A 85 -11.51 18.87 -23.33
C PRO A 85 -11.95 17.59 -24.07
N GLY A 86 -11.93 16.44 -23.41
CA GLY A 86 -12.30 15.19 -24.06
C GLY A 86 -13.79 15.08 -24.41
N SER A 87 -14.65 15.80 -23.70
CA SER A 87 -16.06 15.94 -24.03
C SER A 87 -16.55 17.38 -23.84
N LEU A 88 -17.60 17.73 -24.58
CA LEU A 88 -18.37 18.96 -24.41
C LEU A 88 -19.53 18.80 -23.41
N GLU A 89 -19.80 17.57 -22.97
CA GLU A 89 -20.76 17.29 -21.90
C GLU A 89 -20.32 17.93 -20.59
N SER A 90 -21.29 18.24 -19.73
CA SER A 90 -20.99 18.80 -18.41
C SER A 90 -20.16 17.83 -17.57
N VAL A 91 -20.44 16.53 -17.64
CA VAL A 91 -19.66 15.49 -16.96
C VAL A 91 -19.54 14.28 -17.88
N TRP A 92 -18.35 13.69 -17.93
CA TRP A 92 -18.11 12.45 -18.66
C TRP A 92 -17.23 11.51 -17.85
N ASN A 93 -17.23 10.23 -18.22
CA ASN A 93 -16.30 9.25 -17.69
C ASN A 93 -14.97 9.37 -18.44
N CYS A 94 -13.88 9.64 -17.71
CA CYS A 94 -12.55 9.90 -18.28
C CYS A 94 -11.92 8.67 -18.96
N GLY A 95 -12.51 7.48 -18.83
CA GLY A 95 -12.16 6.29 -19.61
C GLY A 95 -10.88 5.57 -19.20
N GLU A 96 -10.16 6.03 -18.17
CA GLU A 96 -8.85 5.49 -17.77
C GLU A 96 -8.91 4.07 -17.18
N MET A 97 -10.06 3.61 -16.65
CA MET A 97 -10.11 2.32 -15.93
C MET A 97 -11.22 1.35 -16.36
N VAL A 98 -12.09 1.70 -17.32
CA VAL A 98 -13.22 0.85 -17.71
C VAL A 98 -13.43 0.84 -19.23
N ALA A 99 -13.16 -0.31 -19.86
CA ALA A 99 -13.49 -0.61 -21.26
C ALA A 99 -14.97 -0.99 -21.47
N GLN A 100 -15.88 -0.48 -20.62
CA GLN A 100 -17.31 -0.76 -20.73
C GLN A 100 -18.12 0.52 -20.62
N ASN A 101 -19.09 0.65 -21.52
CA ASN A 101 -20.16 1.64 -21.45
C ASN A 101 -20.82 1.59 -20.07
N THR A 102 -20.43 2.49 -19.18
CA THR A 102 -21.26 2.81 -18.02
C THR A 102 -22.56 3.39 -18.57
N GLN A 103 -23.72 2.86 -18.19
CA GLN A 103 -25.01 3.27 -18.78
C GLN A 103 -25.35 4.76 -18.51
N SER A 104 -24.59 5.45 -17.66
CA SER A 104 -24.93 6.80 -17.15
C SER A 104 -24.07 7.95 -17.67
N TYR A 105 -22.87 7.70 -18.22
CA TYR A 105 -21.96 8.77 -18.68
C TYR A 105 -21.30 8.41 -20.01
N GLN A 106 -21.12 9.40 -20.88
CA GLN A 106 -20.31 9.26 -22.08
C GLN A 106 -18.85 8.98 -21.68
N VAL A 107 -18.19 8.05 -22.37
CA VAL A 107 -16.75 7.79 -22.18
C VAL A 107 -15.96 8.65 -23.16
N ALA A 108 -14.99 9.40 -22.65
CA ALA A 108 -14.05 10.20 -23.43
C ALA A 108 -12.76 10.41 -22.61
N PRO A 109 -11.59 10.65 -23.24
CA PRO A 109 -10.37 10.94 -22.49
C PRO A 109 -10.54 12.20 -21.62
N VAL A 110 -9.57 12.48 -20.74
CA VAL A 110 -9.57 13.76 -20.00
C VAL A 110 -9.54 14.94 -20.98
N CYS A 111 -8.70 14.86 -22.00
CA CYS A 111 -8.56 15.90 -23.01
C CYS A 111 -8.44 15.30 -24.41
N ALA A 112 -9.02 15.99 -25.39
CA ALA A 112 -8.90 15.60 -26.79
C ALA A 112 -7.54 16.00 -27.37
N SER A 113 -6.94 17.08 -26.86
CA SER A 113 -5.60 17.55 -27.26
C SER A 113 -4.87 18.29 -26.13
N ASP A 114 -3.53 18.30 -26.22
CA ASP A 114 -2.61 19.07 -25.37
C ASP A 114 -2.82 18.88 -23.87
N SER A 115 -3.00 17.64 -23.41
CA SER A 115 -3.23 17.33 -22.00
C SER A 115 -1.99 17.59 -21.14
N LYS A 116 -2.11 18.51 -20.18
CA LYS A 116 -1.05 18.81 -19.20
C LYS A 116 -1.58 18.75 -17.79
N ILE A 117 -0.98 17.92 -16.94
CA ILE A 117 -1.30 17.92 -15.51
C ILE A 117 -0.80 19.21 -14.86
N LEU A 118 -1.64 19.89 -14.09
CA LEU A 118 -1.32 21.12 -13.36
C LEU A 118 -1.26 20.89 -11.85
N TYR A 119 -2.14 20.01 -11.35
CA TYR A 119 -2.24 19.72 -9.92
C TYR A 119 -2.75 18.29 -9.68
N ALA A 120 -2.33 17.71 -8.56
CA ALA A 120 -2.73 16.38 -8.12
C ALA A 120 -2.91 16.38 -6.61
N TRP A 121 -4.02 15.80 -6.14
CA TRP A 121 -4.35 15.61 -4.74
C TRP A 121 -4.73 14.16 -4.49
N ALA A 122 -4.26 13.61 -3.38
CA ALA A 122 -4.66 12.30 -2.87
C ALA A 122 -4.97 12.44 -1.37
N MET A 123 -5.84 11.59 -0.83
CA MET A 123 -6.29 11.65 0.57
C MET A 123 -5.13 11.95 1.55
N ASP A 124 -5.33 12.98 2.38
CA ASP A 124 -4.35 13.53 3.35
C ASP A 124 -3.18 14.33 2.77
N ALA A 125 -3.14 14.60 1.46
CA ALA A 125 -2.16 15.52 0.88
C ALA A 125 -2.37 16.96 1.40
N PRO A 126 -1.30 17.64 1.85
CA PRO A 126 -1.35 19.04 2.22
C PRO A 126 -1.69 19.90 0.99
N MET A 127 -2.20 21.11 1.25
CA MET A 127 -2.43 22.12 0.23
C MET A 127 -1.14 22.45 -0.52
N LEU A 128 -1.20 22.52 -1.86
CA LEU A 128 -0.06 22.93 -2.68
C LEU A 128 -0.11 24.44 -2.91
N LYS A 129 0.77 25.16 -2.23
CA LYS A 129 1.03 26.58 -2.47
C LYS A 129 2.29 26.73 -3.33
N LEU A 130 2.17 27.41 -4.47
CA LEU A 130 3.34 27.73 -5.30
C LEU A 130 4.21 28.79 -4.61
N PRO A 131 5.52 28.88 -4.95
CA PRO A 131 6.37 29.98 -4.49
C PRO A 131 5.76 31.36 -4.76
N ASP A 132 6.11 32.37 -3.95
CA ASP A 132 5.35 33.62 -3.87
C ASP A 132 5.29 34.46 -5.18
N ASP A 133 6.13 34.17 -6.15
CA ASP A 133 6.19 34.82 -7.46
C ASP A 133 6.09 33.83 -8.63
N VAL A 134 5.63 32.60 -8.37
CA VAL A 134 5.48 31.54 -9.37
C VAL A 134 3.99 31.28 -9.65
N ALA A 135 3.63 31.14 -10.93
CA ALA A 135 2.26 30.88 -11.34
C ALA A 135 2.14 30.09 -12.65
N PHE A 136 1.10 29.26 -12.79
CA PHE A 136 0.74 28.69 -14.10
C PHE A 136 -0.04 29.73 -14.91
N HIS A 137 0.37 29.95 -16.16
CA HIS A 137 -0.31 30.87 -17.08
C HIS A 137 -1.28 30.10 -17.99
N VAL A 138 -2.57 30.42 -17.94
CA VAL A 138 -3.63 29.75 -18.70
C VAL A 138 -4.56 30.75 -19.41
N GLY A 139 -5.22 30.29 -20.46
CA GLY A 139 -6.21 31.05 -21.22
C GLY A 139 -5.64 31.75 -22.46
N GLN A 140 -5.86 33.07 -22.56
CA GLN A 140 -5.70 33.90 -23.76
C GLN A 140 -4.56 33.50 -24.69
N ASN A 141 -3.31 33.78 -24.33
CA ASN A 141 -2.15 33.59 -25.20
C ASN A 141 -1.39 32.29 -24.92
N THR A 142 -2.05 31.29 -24.34
CA THR A 142 -1.43 30.00 -23.97
C THR A 142 -2.11 28.83 -24.69
N HIS A 143 -1.48 27.66 -24.70
CA HIS A 143 -2.08 26.44 -25.26
C HIS A 143 -3.17 25.83 -24.37
N ILE A 144 -3.29 26.29 -23.12
CA ILE A 144 -4.28 25.80 -22.15
C ILE A 144 -5.54 26.68 -22.25
N LYS A 145 -6.54 26.24 -23.00
CA LYS A 145 -7.82 26.94 -23.19
C LYS A 145 -8.91 26.46 -22.25
N ASN A 146 -8.77 25.25 -21.72
CA ASN A 146 -9.72 24.60 -20.84
C ASN A 146 -8.99 24.02 -19.64
N LEU A 147 -9.63 24.08 -18.48
CA LEU A 147 -9.23 23.36 -17.28
C LEU A 147 -10.17 22.18 -17.11
N VAL A 148 -9.63 20.99 -16.83
CA VAL A 148 -10.42 19.76 -16.62
C VAL A 148 -10.07 19.19 -15.26
N VAL A 149 -11.07 19.07 -14.39
CA VAL A 149 -10.93 18.34 -13.12
C VAL A 149 -11.36 16.90 -13.33
N GLN A 150 -10.54 15.97 -12.87
CA GLN A 150 -10.84 14.55 -12.81
C GLN A 150 -10.94 14.12 -11.34
N VAL A 151 -12.01 13.41 -10.99
CA VAL A 151 -12.23 12.87 -9.64
C VAL A 151 -12.43 11.36 -9.74
N HIS A 152 -11.66 10.63 -8.94
CA HIS A 152 -11.80 9.18 -8.82
C HIS A 152 -12.65 8.80 -7.61
N TYR A 153 -13.80 8.18 -7.89
CA TYR A 153 -14.79 7.71 -6.92
C TYR A 153 -14.63 6.23 -6.63
N LYS A 154 -13.88 5.90 -5.58
CA LYS A 154 -13.67 4.51 -5.15
C LYS A 154 -14.85 3.96 -4.35
N ASN A 155 -15.40 4.76 -3.44
CA ASN A 155 -16.52 4.37 -2.60
C ASN A 155 -17.80 5.11 -3.03
N VAL A 156 -18.79 4.35 -3.47
CA VAL A 156 -20.09 4.89 -3.93
C VAL A 156 -21.26 4.46 -3.06
N THR A 157 -21.01 3.83 -1.92
CA THR A 157 -22.08 3.25 -1.09
C THR A 157 -23.06 4.32 -0.59
N ILE A 158 -22.58 5.52 -0.28
CA ILE A 158 -23.45 6.63 0.16
C ILE A 158 -24.45 7.04 -0.95
N PHE A 159 -24.04 7.02 -2.22
CA PHE A 159 -24.90 7.39 -3.36
C PHE A 159 -25.92 6.32 -3.72
N LYS A 160 -25.70 5.07 -3.28
CA LYS A 160 -26.64 3.96 -3.49
C LYS A 160 -27.77 3.93 -2.48
N THR A 161 -27.55 4.49 -1.29
CA THR A 161 -28.48 4.43 -0.16
C THR A 161 -29.16 5.76 0.16
N THR A 162 -28.70 6.85 -0.45
CA THR A 162 -29.19 8.21 -0.22
C THR A 162 -29.21 9.00 -1.53
N ASP A 163 -29.97 10.10 -1.60
CA ASP A 163 -29.92 11.04 -2.75
C ASP A 163 -28.76 12.05 -2.61
N THR A 164 -27.68 11.67 -1.93
CA THR A 164 -26.48 12.51 -1.77
C THR A 164 -25.90 12.85 -3.14
N LYS A 165 -25.45 14.09 -3.29
CA LYS A 165 -24.69 14.58 -4.45
C LYS A 165 -23.31 15.03 -4.00
N ASP A 166 -22.33 14.88 -4.87
CA ASP A 166 -20.94 15.26 -4.62
C ASP A 166 -20.49 16.41 -5.52
N GLU A 167 -19.74 17.33 -4.92
CA GLU A 167 -19.11 18.50 -5.55
C GLU A 167 -17.59 18.49 -5.29
N SER A 168 -16.98 17.31 -5.28
CA SER A 168 -15.54 17.20 -5.13
C SER A 168 -14.82 17.83 -6.34
N GLY A 169 -13.67 18.46 -6.11
CA GLY A 169 -12.86 19.12 -7.13
C GLY A 169 -11.79 20.04 -6.51
N VAL A 170 -11.54 21.17 -7.16
CA VAL A 170 -10.47 22.10 -6.77
C VAL A 170 -10.95 23.54 -6.82
N GLU A 171 -10.64 24.29 -5.77
CA GLU A 171 -10.69 25.75 -5.77
C GLU A 171 -9.31 26.30 -6.14
N ILE A 172 -9.27 27.22 -7.10
CA ILE A 172 -8.05 27.75 -7.71
C ILE A 172 -7.95 29.24 -7.41
N VAL A 173 -6.89 29.65 -6.72
CA VAL A 173 -6.61 31.06 -6.48
C VAL A 173 -5.81 31.62 -7.64
N THR A 174 -6.35 32.67 -8.24
CA THR A 174 -5.83 33.29 -9.47
C THR A 174 -5.53 34.76 -9.28
N MET A 175 -4.68 35.31 -10.12
CA MET A 175 -4.51 36.75 -10.28
C MET A 175 -4.59 37.14 -11.75
N SER A 176 -5.07 38.35 -12.01
CA SER A 176 -4.87 39.03 -13.30
C SER A 176 -3.46 39.63 -13.32
N LYS A 177 -2.81 39.68 -14.50
CA LYS A 177 -1.41 40.07 -14.73
C LYS A 177 -0.83 41.00 -13.65
N PRO A 178 0.16 40.56 -12.85
CA PRO A 178 0.63 41.32 -11.69
C PRO A 178 1.21 42.69 -12.08
N VAL A 179 0.86 43.70 -11.28
CA VAL A 179 1.34 45.07 -11.46
C VAL A 179 2.76 45.17 -10.90
N GLY A 180 3.76 45.35 -11.77
CA GLY A 180 5.13 45.71 -11.37
C GLY A 180 6.22 44.63 -11.54
N ARG A 181 5.87 43.33 -11.59
CA ARG A 181 6.81 42.24 -11.92
C ARG A 181 6.05 41.08 -12.55
N GLN A 182 6.48 40.61 -13.73
CA GLN A 182 5.91 39.38 -14.33
C GLN A 182 6.20 38.18 -13.39
N PRO A 183 5.24 37.28 -13.18
CA PRO A 183 5.47 36.09 -12.37
C PRO A 183 6.39 35.14 -13.14
N ARG A 184 7.21 34.39 -12.41
CA ARG A 184 7.94 33.25 -12.94
C ARG A 184 6.93 32.19 -13.35
N LEU A 185 7.04 31.66 -14.56
CA LEU A 185 6.04 30.73 -15.07
C LEU A 185 6.30 29.32 -14.54
N ALA A 186 5.27 28.71 -13.97
CA ALA A 186 5.26 27.31 -13.59
C ALA A 186 4.95 26.43 -14.80
N GLY A 187 5.54 25.23 -14.81
CA GLY A 187 5.25 24.18 -15.79
C GLY A 187 5.46 22.80 -15.18
N VAL A 188 5.04 21.78 -15.91
CA VAL A 188 5.28 20.37 -15.55
C VAL A 188 5.98 19.70 -16.73
N TYR A 189 7.15 19.12 -16.48
CA TYR A 189 7.89 18.31 -17.43
C TYR A 189 7.59 16.84 -17.16
N LEU A 190 7.08 16.11 -18.15
CA LEU A 190 6.75 14.69 -18.03
C LEU A 190 7.87 13.83 -18.61
N MET A 191 8.36 12.86 -17.84
CA MET A 191 9.15 11.76 -18.36
C MET A 191 8.33 10.48 -18.32
N ALA A 192 8.18 9.81 -19.46
CA ALA A 192 7.50 8.52 -19.53
C ALA A 192 8.16 7.58 -20.55
N THR A 193 7.85 6.29 -20.42
CA THR A 193 8.39 5.24 -21.29
C THR A 193 7.33 4.17 -21.54
N GLY A 194 7.41 3.53 -22.70
CA GLY A 194 6.67 2.31 -23.02
C GLY A 194 7.33 1.05 -22.43
N GLY A 195 6.96 -0.09 -23.00
CA GLY A 195 7.64 -1.36 -22.77
C GLY A 195 6.77 -2.44 -22.13
N LYS A 196 7.42 -3.54 -21.77
CA LYS A 196 6.84 -4.76 -21.20
C LYS A 196 7.58 -5.14 -19.93
N ILE A 197 6.84 -5.60 -18.93
CA ILE A 197 7.34 -6.11 -17.66
C ILE A 197 7.04 -7.61 -17.64
N PRO A 198 8.04 -8.47 -17.89
CA PRO A 198 7.81 -9.91 -17.98
C PRO A 198 7.24 -10.52 -16.68
N ALA A 199 6.48 -11.61 -16.82
CA ALA A 199 5.98 -12.39 -15.68
C ALA A 199 7.11 -12.76 -14.70
N HIS A 200 6.82 -12.73 -13.40
CA HIS A 200 7.76 -13.08 -12.32
C HIS A 200 9.14 -12.40 -12.42
N SER A 201 9.16 -11.11 -12.74
CA SER A 201 10.41 -10.37 -12.90
C SER A 201 10.39 -9.00 -12.25
N VAL A 202 11.56 -8.55 -11.82
CA VAL A 202 11.84 -7.14 -11.59
C VAL A 202 12.38 -6.58 -12.88
N GLU A 203 11.78 -5.51 -13.39
CA GLU A 203 12.18 -4.88 -14.64
C GLU A 203 12.36 -3.37 -14.46
N TYR A 204 13.29 -2.80 -15.23
CA TYR A 204 13.55 -1.36 -15.25
C TYR A 204 12.90 -0.75 -16.48
N LEU A 205 11.93 0.13 -16.24
CA LEU A 205 11.36 1.01 -17.25
C LEU A 205 12.10 2.34 -17.14
N GLU A 206 12.82 2.72 -18.18
CA GLU A 206 13.76 3.82 -18.16
C GLU A 206 13.39 4.86 -19.21
N ALA A 207 13.61 6.13 -18.87
CA ALA A 207 13.54 7.23 -19.82
C ALA A 207 14.78 8.11 -19.70
N ALA A 208 15.28 8.62 -20.82
CA ALA A 208 16.33 9.63 -20.84
C ALA A 208 16.24 10.53 -22.08
N CYS A 209 16.28 11.85 -21.87
CA CYS A 209 16.28 12.85 -22.94
C CYS A 209 17.30 13.95 -22.66
N ASP A 210 17.92 14.45 -23.73
CA ASP A 210 18.63 15.73 -23.66
C ASP A 210 17.62 16.84 -23.39
N PHE A 211 17.98 17.77 -22.51
CA PHE A 211 17.14 18.94 -22.28
C PHE A 211 17.11 19.82 -23.54
N PRO A 212 15.93 20.04 -24.16
CA PRO A 212 15.84 20.49 -25.55
C PRO A 212 16.11 21.99 -25.72
N ASP A 213 15.75 22.82 -24.73
CA ASP A 213 15.67 24.27 -24.89
C ASP A 213 16.99 24.98 -24.62
N ALA A 214 17.49 25.70 -25.64
CA ALA A 214 18.85 26.20 -25.66
C ALA A 214 19.14 27.39 -24.75
N ASP A 215 18.13 28.23 -24.54
CA ASP A 215 18.25 29.50 -23.84
C ASP A 215 17.40 29.53 -22.55
N MET A 216 16.98 28.35 -22.07
CA MET A 216 16.13 28.23 -20.89
C MET A 216 16.82 27.48 -19.75
N GLU A 217 16.68 28.02 -18.55
CA GLU A 217 16.96 27.33 -17.29
C GLU A 217 15.64 27.18 -16.51
N ILE A 218 15.35 25.95 -16.11
CA ILE A 218 14.21 25.62 -15.25
C ILE A 218 14.70 25.23 -13.86
N HIS A 219 13.85 25.49 -12.87
CA HIS A 219 14.10 25.22 -11.47
C HIS A 219 13.02 24.28 -10.93
N PRO A 220 13.29 22.98 -10.84
CA PRO A 220 12.40 22.03 -10.18
C PRO A 220 12.16 22.43 -8.73
N PHE A 221 10.91 22.38 -8.29
CA PHE A 221 10.55 22.60 -6.89
C PHE A 221 9.65 21.50 -6.33
N ALA A 222 8.94 20.76 -7.19
CA ALA A 222 8.21 19.57 -6.79
C ALA A 222 8.28 18.47 -7.87
N PHE A 223 7.99 17.23 -7.49
CA PHE A 223 7.90 16.09 -8.41
C PHE A 223 6.73 15.18 -8.03
N ARG A 224 6.19 14.44 -9.01
CA ARG A 224 5.17 13.41 -8.80
C ARG A 224 5.58 12.13 -9.53
N THR A 225 5.35 10.99 -8.89
CA THR A 225 5.53 9.66 -9.46
C THR A 225 4.17 9.04 -9.73
N HIS A 226 4.01 8.35 -10.85
CA HIS A 226 2.79 7.59 -11.14
C HIS A 226 3.12 6.27 -11.83
N ALA A 227 2.53 5.21 -11.32
CA ALA A 227 2.52 3.87 -11.85
C ALA A 227 1.24 3.18 -11.35
N HIS A 228 0.89 2.03 -11.92
CA HIS A 228 -0.22 1.24 -11.42
C HIS A 228 0.28 0.26 -10.34
N LYS A 229 0.01 -1.03 -10.49
CA LYS A 229 0.16 -2.01 -9.40
C LYS A 229 1.60 -2.50 -9.25
N LEU A 230 2.39 -2.45 -10.33
CA LEU A 230 3.70 -3.08 -10.38
C LEU A 230 4.83 -2.13 -9.95
N GLY A 231 4.61 -0.82 -10.02
CA GLY A 231 5.55 0.19 -9.54
C GLY A 231 5.98 -0.01 -8.09
N ARG A 232 7.29 -0.08 -7.84
CA ARG A 232 7.88 -0.14 -6.49
C ARG A 232 8.62 1.11 -6.10
N VAL A 233 9.33 1.70 -7.06
CA VAL A 233 10.01 2.97 -6.88
C VAL A 233 10.20 3.63 -8.23
N ILE A 234 9.91 4.92 -8.29
CA ILE A 234 10.23 5.76 -9.44
C ILE A 234 11.21 6.83 -8.97
N SER A 235 12.29 7.02 -9.72
CA SER A 235 13.32 8.01 -9.45
C SER A 235 13.66 8.82 -10.68
N GLY A 236 13.98 10.09 -10.47
CA GLY A 236 14.37 11.02 -11.53
C GLY A 236 15.62 11.80 -11.18
N TYR A 237 16.44 12.07 -12.20
CA TYR A 237 17.77 12.64 -12.08
C TYR A 237 18.03 13.67 -13.18
N ARG A 238 18.90 14.62 -12.83
CA ARG A 238 19.59 15.46 -13.81
C ARG A 238 21.05 15.02 -13.90
N VAL A 239 21.49 14.66 -15.09
CA VAL A 239 22.89 14.32 -15.38
C VAL A 239 23.58 15.48 -16.06
N ARG A 240 24.62 16.02 -15.42
CA ARG A 240 25.44 17.13 -15.93
C ARG A 240 26.90 16.79 -15.71
N ASN A 241 27.73 16.91 -16.75
CA ASN A 241 29.17 16.56 -16.67
C ASN A 241 29.38 15.15 -16.09
N LYS A 242 28.57 14.18 -16.52
CA LYS A 242 28.58 12.78 -16.06
C LYS A 242 28.15 12.57 -14.60
N HIS A 243 27.80 13.62 -13.88
CA HIS A 243 27.36 13.56 -12.50
C HIS A 243 25.83 13.51 -12.41
N TRP A 244 25.32 12.49 -11.73
CA TRP A 244 23.90 12.27 -11.48
C TRP A 244 23.46 12.97 -10.20
N GLU A 245 22.52 13.90 -10.30
CA GLU A 245 21.92 14.58 -9.16
C GLU A 245 20.43 14.22 -9.08
N GLU A 246 19.98 13.72 -7.92
CA GLU A 246 18.59 13.29 -7.69
C GLU A 246 17.65 14.51 -7.69
N ILE A 247 16.62 14.46 -8.53
CA ILE A 247 15.50 15.42 -8.49
C ILE A 247 14.50 14.96 -7.43
N GLY A 248 14.17 13.67 -7.44
CA GLY A 248 13.25 13.07 -6.49
C GLY A 248 13.11 11.57 -6.71
N ARG A 249 12.60 10.87 -5.69
CA ARG A 249 12.34 9.44 -5.73
C ARG A 249 11.22 9.09 -4.76
N GLN A 250 10.28 8.27 -5.19
CA GLN A 250 9.14 7.87 -4.37
C GLN A 250 8.60 6.48 -4.71
N ASP A 251 8.01 5.81 -3.73
CA ASP A 251 7.16 4.64 -3.96
C ASP A 251 5.81 5.10 -4.55
N PRO A 252 5.48 4.77 -5.81
CA PRO A 252 4.25 5.25 -6.46
C PRO A 252 2.97 4.70 -5.82
N ARG A 253 3.07 3.76 -4.86
CA ARG A 253 1.93 3.24 -4.09
C ARG A 253 1.55 4.13 -2.90
N LEU A 254 2.41 5.09 -2.55
CA LEU A 254 2.09 6.16 -1.60
C LEU A 254 1.20 7.21 -2.28
N PRO A 255 0.54 8.12 -1.53
CA PRO A 255 -0.37 9.11 -2.11
C PRO A 255 0.28 9.89 -3.27
N GLU A 256 -0.29 9.78 -4.48
CA GLU A 256 0.31 10.33 -5.70
C GLU A 256 0.13 11.86 -5.84
N MET A 257 0.75 12.60 -4.94
CA MET A 257 0.79 14.06 -4.92
C MET A 257 2.15 14.60 -5.42
N PHE A 258 2.26 15.92 -5.54
CA PHE A 258 3.54 16.59 -5.76
C PHE A 258 4.33 16.70 -4.45
N TYR A 259 5.48 16.03 -4.40
CA TYR A 259 6.45 16.06 -3.30
C TYR A 259 7.55 17.09 -3.57
N ASN A 260 8.15 17.65 -2.52
CA ASN A 260 9.31 18.54 -2.66
C ASN A 260 10.49 17.79 -3.28
N VAL A 261 11.23 18.46 -4.16
CA VAL A 261 12.47 17.92 -4.74
C VAL A 261 13.55 17.66 -3.68
N SER A 262 14.46 16.72 -3.95
CA SER A 262 15.56 16.37 -3.07
C SER A 262 16.55 17.53 -2.88
N ASN A 263 16.75 18.37 -3.91
CA ASN A 263 17.52 19.61 -3.84
C ASN A 263 16.74 20.80 -4.42
N PRO A 264 16.29 21.77 -3.60
CA PRO A 264 15.52 22.94 -4.08
C PRO A 264 16.36 23.95 -4.87
N HIS A 265 17.69 23.80 -4.90
CA HIS A 265 18.59 24.64 -5.68
C HIS A 265 19.01 24.00 -7.02
N LEU A 266 18.48 22.82 -7.34
CA LEU A 266 18.77 22.15 -8.59
C LEU A 266 18.28 23.00 -9.77
N THR A 267 19.13 23.14 -10.78
CA THR A 267 18.79 23.78 -12.05
C THR A 267 18.94 22.79 -13.19
N ILE A 268 18.06 22.87 -14.18
CA ILE A 268 18.14 22.11 -15.43
C ILE A 268 18.24 23.12 -16.58
N ARG A 269 19.19 22.90 -17.49
CA ARG A 269 19.46 23.78 -18.64
C ARG A 269 20.02 22.97 -19.80
N LYS A 270 20.21 23.63 -20.95
CA LYS A 270 20.85 23.01 -22.13
C LYS A 270 22.16 22.29 -21.78
N GLY A 271 22.28 21.08 -22.31
CA GLY A 271 23.42 20.19 -22.08
C GLY A 271 23.26 19.26 -20.88
N ASP A 272 22.17 19.36 -20.14
CA ASP A 272 21.77 18.34 -19.17
C ASP A 272 21.03 17.20 -19.87
N ILE A 273 21.12 16.01 -19.27
CA ILE A 273 20.25 14.88 -19.59
C ILE A 273 19.31 14.70 -18.41
N LEU A 274 18.02 14.60 -18.68
CA LEU A 274 17.05 14.16 -17.68
C LEU A 274 16.90 12.65 -17.83
N ALA A 275 17.01 11.93 -16.71
CA ALA A 275 16.91 10.48 -16.68
C ALA A 275 15.93 10.04 -15.57
N ALA A 276 14.99 9.16 -15.89
CA ALA A 276 14.07 8.57 -14.93
C ALA A 276 14.07 7.04 -15.03
N ARG A 277 13.86 6.38 -13.90
CA ARG A 277 13.71 4.92 -13.82
C ARG A 277 12.53 4.58 -12.93
N CYS A 278 11.59 3.82 -13.47
CA CYS A 278 10.62 3.06 -12.71
C CYS A 278 11.14 1.64 -12.54
N THR A 279 11.28 1.23 -11.28
CA THR A 279 11.54 -0.17 -10.95
C THR A 279 10.21 -0.86 -10.71
N MET A 280 9.87 -1.76 -11.62
CA MET A 280 8.63 -2.53 -11.60
C MET A 280 8.91 -3.92 -11.07
N GLU A 281 7.97 -4.48 -10.32
CA GLU A 281 8.01 -5.88 -9.87
C GLU A 281 6.71 -6.56 -10.28
N ASN A 282 6.80 -7.39 -11.31
CA ASN A 282 5.70 -8.20 -11.82
C ASN A 282 5.73 -9.58 -11.18
N GLU A 283 4.83 -9.81 -10.24
CA GLU A 283 4.64 -11.11 -9.60
C GLU A 283 3.57 -11.98 -10.32
N LEU A 284 2.95 -11.46 -11.39
CA LEU A 284 1.89 -12.13 -12.14
C LEU A 284 2.46 -13.21 -13.06
N ASP A 285 1.61 -14.18 -13.43
CA ASP A 285 1.95 -15.28 -14.36
C ASP A 285 1.91 -14.86 -15.85
N HIS A 286 1.74 -13.56 -16.13
CA HIS A 286 1.72 -13.02 -17.49
C HIS A 286 2.48 -11.71 -17.55
N ASP A 287 2.94 -11.39 -18.76
CA ASP A 287 3.61 -10.13 -19.04
C ASP A 287 2.60 -8.97 -18.95
N VAL A 288 3.03 -7.87 -18.34
CA VAL A 288 2.24 -6.63 -18.28
C VAL A 288 2.87 -5.60 -19.20
N TYR A 289 2.07 -4.94 -20.02
CA TYR A 289 2.51 -3.92 -20.95
C TYR A 289 2.24 -2.53 -20.37
N VAL A 290 3.04 -1.55 -20.80
CA VAL A 290 2.69 -0.16 -20.53
C VAL A 290 1.43 0.20 -21.31
N GLY A 291 0.45 0.79 -20.63
CA GLY A 291 -0.85 1.10 -21.18
C GLY A 291 -1.73 1.91 -20.22
N ALA A 292 -2.93 2.24 -20.68
CA ALA A 292 -3.78 3.19 -19.99
C ALA A 292 -4.65 2.59 -18.88
N THR A 293 -4.82 1.27 -18.84
CA THR A 293 -5.83 0.63 -17.99
C THR A 293 -5.28 0.07 -16.69
N SER A 294 -6.17 -0.30 -15.76
CA SER A 294 -5.83 -0.95 -14.48
C SER A 294 -5.14 -2.32 -14.59
N ASN A 295 -5.16 -2.91 -15.80
CA ASN A 295 -4.52 -4.18 -16.14
C ASN A 295 -3.16 -3.96 -16.82
N ASP A 296 -2.91 -2.74 -17.29
CA ASP A 296 -1.64 -2.30 -17.82
C ASP A 296 -0.82 -1.63 -16.70
N GLU A 297 0.40 -1.18 -17.03
CA GLU A 297 1.23 -0.38 -16.13
C GLU A 297 1.55 0.98 -16.75
N MET A 298 2.00 1.93 -15.94
CA MET A 298 2.57 3.20 -16.41
C MET A 298 3.90 3.48 -15.71
N CYS A 299 4.76 4.26 -16.37
CA CYS A 299 5.99 4.76 -15.78
C CYS A 299 6.08 6.26 -16.04
N ASN A 300 5.54 7.08 -15.13
CA ASN A 300 5.52 8.53 -15.30
C ASN A 300 6.25 9.21 -14.14
N PHE A 301 7.19 10.11 -14.48
CA PHE A 301 7.86 11.00 -13.55
C PHE A 301 7.62 12.45 -13.98
N TYR A 302 6.84 13.17 -13.18
CA TYR A 302 6.48 14.56 -13.43
C TYR A 302 7.39 15.48 -12.62
N ILE A 303 7.96 16.49 -13.26
CA ILE A 303 8.80 17.51 -12.62
C ILE A 303 8.06 18.83 -12.70
N MET A 304 7.60 19.36 -11.57
CA MET A 304 7.05 20.70 -11.50
C MET A 304 8.20 21.70 -11.32
N TYR A 305 8.27 22.66 -12.23
CA TYR A 305 9.36 23.63 -12.31
C TYR A 305 8.85 25.05 -12.48
N TYR A 306 9.71 26.03 -12.26
CA TYR A 306 9.50 27.40 -12.75
C TYR A 306 10.65 27.89 -13.63
N THR A 307 10.39 28.85 -14.51
CA THR A 307 11.41 29.55 -15.32
C THR A 307 11.79 30.89 -14.69
N GLN A 308 12.99 31.39 -14.98
CA GLN A 308 13.40 32.75 -14.53
C GLN A 308 12.74 33.88 -15.34
N GLY A 309 12.17 33.57 -16.49
CA GLY A 309 11.52 34.52 -17.40
C GLY A 309 10.02 34.29 -17.56
N SER A 310 9.43 34.93 -18.56
CA SER A 310 8.02 34.77 -18.95
C SER A 310 7.83 33.75 -20.07
N GLN A 311 8.80 32.85 -20.26
CA GLN A 311 8.77 31.82 -21.29
C GLN A 311 8.42 30.48 -20.65
N SER A 312 7.70 29.65 -21.40
CA SER A 312 7.39 28.26 -21.04
C SER A 312 8.16 27.33 -21.98
N LEU A 313 8.46 26.11 -21.53
CA LEU A 313 9.08 25.10 -22.41
C LEU A 313 8.19 24.82 -23.61
N THR A 314 8.82 24.74 -24.78
CA THR A 314 8.13 24.31 -26.01
C THR A 314 7.99 22.80 -26.07
N ASP A 315 8.95 22.09 -25.48
CA ASP A 315 8.95 20.64 -25.35
C ASP A 315 9.11 20.27 -23.87
N ASP A 316 8.00 19.89 -23.25
CA ASP A 316 7.92 19.52 -21.85
C ASP A 316 7.63 18.03 -21.64
N VAL A 317 7.91 17.20 -22.64
CA VAL A 317 7.69 15.76 -22.59
C VAL A 317 8.92 15.00 -23.09
N CYS A 318 9.43 14.10 -22.26
CA CYS A 318 10.42 13.09 -22.62
C CYS A 318 9.74 11.73 -22.74
N LEU A 319 9.61 11.22 -23.97
CA LEU A 319 9.16 9.86 -24.25
C LEU A 319 10.29 9.05 -24.85
N THR A 320 10.52 7.87 -24.29
CA THR A 320 11.43 6.87 -24.85
C THR A 320 10.69 5.56 -25.07
N GLU A 321 11.24 4.73 -25.95
CA GLU A 321 10.93 3.31 -25.95
C GLU A 321 11.35 2.69 -24.60
N GLY A 322 10.81 1.53 -24.29
CA GLY A 322 11.15 0.82 -23.06
C GLY A 322 11.47 -0.66 -23.28
N PRO A 323 11.53 -1.45 -22.20
CA PRO A 323 11.95 -2.84 -22.27
C PRO A 323 11.04 -3.69 -23.17
N PRO A 324 11.59 -4.68 -23.90
CA PRO A 324 13.00 -5.05 -23.93
C PRO A 324 13.83 -4.26 -24.95
N LEU A 325 13.23 -3.29 -25.66
CA LEU A 325 13.84 -2.63 -26.82
C LEU A 325 14.80 -1.50 -26.44
N TRP A 326 14.61 -0.90 -25.27
CA TRP A 326 15.38 0.28 -24.87
C TRP A 326 15.57 0.33 -23.35
N TYR A 327 16.81 0.61 -22.96
CA TYR A 327 17.28 0.91 -21.61
C TYR A 327 18.20 2.13 -21.68
N TRP A 328 18.62 2.66 -20.53
CA TRP A 328 19.60 3.75 -20.45
C TRP A 328 20.89 3.46 -21.20
N ASN A 329 21.28 2.20 -21.40
CA ASN A 329 22.45 1.80 -22.20
C ASN A 329 22.27 2.01 -23.72
N ASP A 330 21.04 2.18 -24.17
CA ASP A 330 20.68 2.45 -25.57
C ASP A 330 20.54 3.96 -25.85
N PHE A 331 20.69 4.80 -24.82
CA PHE A 331 20.70 6.25 -25.00
C PHE A 331 21.90 6.69 -25.87
N PRO A 332 21.72 7.50 -26.93
CA PRO A 332 22.80 7.79 -27.89
C PRO A 332 24.06 8.41 -27.29
N MET A 333 23.94 9.21 -26.23
CA MET A 333 25.08 9.93 -25.63
C MET A 333 25.60 9.27 -24.35
N GLN A 334 25.98 7.99 -24.45
CA GLN A 334 26.49 7.18 -23.33
C GLN A 334 27.63 7.84 -22.56
N ASP A 335 28.56 8.51 -23.24
CA ASP A 335 29.69 9.18 -22.60
C ASP A 335 29.27 10.31 -21.64
N ARG A 336 28.15 10.98 -21.94
CA ARG A 336 27.58 12.05 -21.12
C ARG A 336 26.71 11.50 -20.00
N LEU A 337 25.97 10.43 -20.26
CA LEU A 337 25.11 9.75 -19.29
C LEU A 337 25.93 9.02 -18.22
N ASN A 338 27.02 8.35 -18.62
CA ASN A 338 27.97 7.66 -17.73
C ASN A 338 27.30 6.69 -16.74
N LEU A 339 26.90 5.51 -17.25
CA LEU A 339 26.19 4.50 -16.46
C LEU A 339 26.97 3.98 -15.24
N ALA A 340 28.30 4.07 -15.25
CA ALA A 340 29.13 3.69 -14.12
C ALA A 340 28.91 4.58 -12.87
N GLN A 341 28.28 5.74 -13.03
CA GLN A 341 27.94 6.67 -11.96
C GLN A 341 26.44 6.71 -11.62
N VAL A 342 25.65 5.77 -12.15
CA VAL A 342 24.24 5.65 -11.75
C VAL A 342 24.17 5.50 -10.22
N PRO A 343 23.39 6.35 -9.55
CA PRO A 343 23.25 6.27 -8.10
C PRO A 343 22.70 4.90 -7.67
N PHE A 344 23.35 4.27 -6.69
CA PHE A 344 22.91 2.99 -6.11
C PHE A 344 21.45 3.01 -5.63
N ASN A 345 20.96 4.19 -5.26
CA ASN A 345 19.62 4.39 -4.74
C ASN A 345 18.53 4.49 -5.82
N ALA A 346 18.86 4.42 -7.12
CA ALA A 346 17.89 4.52 -8.23
C ALA A 346 16.76 3.48 -8.20
N SER A 347 17.04 2.30 -7.63
CA SER A 347 16.06 1.23 -7.45
C SER A 347 15.82 0.90 -5.96
N VAL A 348 16.15 1.82 -5.05
CA VAL A 348 15.91 1.66 -3.60
C VAL A 348 14.63 2.38 -3.22
N ILE A 349 13.68 1.67 -2.60
CA ILE A 349 12.47 2.29 -2.05
C ILE A 349 12.86 3.23 -0.89
N PRO A 350 12.44 4.51 -0.88
CA PRO A 350 12.71 5.43 0.23
C PRO A 350 12.39 4.81 1.60
N GLY A 351 13.31 4.93 2.56
CA GLY A 351 13.19 4.31 3.88
C GLY A 351 13.70 2.86 3.98
N THR A 352 14.06 2.24 2.86
CA THR A 352 14.74 0.92 2.83
C THR A 352 16.23 1.07 2.49
N ARG A 353 16.98 -0.04 2.48
CA ARG A 353 18.44 -0.05 2.22
C ARG A 353 18.85 -0.89 1.01
N THR A 354 17.98 -1.76 0.51
CA THR A 354 18.32 -2.73 -0.52
C THR A 354 17.71 -2.31 -1.85
N PRO A 355 18.50 -2.26 -2.94
CA PRO A 355 17.97 -1.96 -4.26
C PRO A 355 17.21 -3.18 -4.77
N LEU A 356 16.15 -2.92 -5.52
CA LEU A 356 15.49 -3.93 -6.34
C LEU A 356 16.34 -4.15 -7.60
N GLU A 357 16.88 -5.35 -7.75
CA GLU A 357 17.73 -5.71 -8.89
C GLU A 357 16.87 -6.28 -10.02
N ARG A 358 17.10 -5.79 -11.25
CA ARG A 358 16.45 -6.34 -12.44
C ARG A 358 16.78 -7.82 -12.59
N THR A 359 15.76 -8.64 -12.88
CA THR A 359 15.93 -10.06 -13.14
C THR A 359 16.82 -10.27 -14.37
N ALA A 360 17.86 -11.10 -14.23
CA ALA A 360 18.71 -11.47 -15.36
C ALA A 360 17.96 -12.44 -16.29
N TYR A 361 17.63 -12.01 -17.50
CA TYR A 361 17.12 -12.93 -18.52
C TYR A 361 18.28 -13.78 -19.07
N ALA A 362 18.19 -15.10 -18.88
CA ALA A 362 19.13 -16.03 -19.50
C ALA A 362 18.86 -16.09 -21.01
N ASN A 363 19.78 -15.54 -21.82
CA ASN A 363 19.87 -15.70 -23.27
C ASN A 363 18.56 -15.49 -24.05
N SER A 364 18.17 -14.24 -24.29
CA SER A 364 17.36 -13.92 -25.45
C SER A 364 18.17 -14.24 -26.73
N PRO A 365 17.63 -14.96 -27.72
CA PRO A 365 18.30 -15.07 -29.02
C PRO A 365 18.49 -13.66 -29.62
N PRO A 366 19.55 -13.40 -30.40
CA PRO A 366 19.70 -12.14 -31.10
C PRO A 366 18.49 -11.92 -32.01
N TRP A 367 17.89 -10.74 -31.93
CA TRP A 367 16.85 -10.27 -32.86
C TRP A 367 17.51 -9.84 -34.18
N ASP A 368 18.05 -10.81 -34.93
CA ASP A 368 18.45 -10.65 -36.33
C ASP A 368 17.63 -11.62 -37.18
N ASP A 369 16.33 -11.37 -37.32
CA ASP A 369 15.57 -11.64 -38.55
C ASP A 369 14.10 -11.21 -38.34
N TYR A 370 13.77 -9.97 -38.67
CA TYR A 370 12.41 -9.64 -39.10
C TYR A 370 12.52 -8.82 -40.36
N ASP A 371 12.64 -9.57 -41.46
CA ASP A 371 12.49 -9.06 -42.81
C ASP A 371 11.11 -8.40 -42.98
N ASN A 372 11.16 -7.28 -43.67
CA ASN A 372 10.14 -6.28 -43.80
C ASN A 372 9.29 -6.63 -45.03
N THR A 373 8.26 -7.47 -44.88
CA THR A 373 7.25 -7.64 -45.93
C THR A 373 5.83 -7.80 -45.39
N GLN A 374 5.08 -6.71 -45.54
CA GLN A 374 3.67 -6.61 -45.93
C GLN A 374 2.58 -7.38 -45.19
N LEU A 375 1.74 -6.58 -44.52
CA LEU A 375 0.29 -6.69 -44.40
C LEU A 375 -0.37 -7.56 -45.47
N HIS A 376 -1.13 -8.59 -45.06
CA HIS A 376 -2.49 -8.83 -45.57
C HIS A 376 -3.29 -9.74 -44.61
N TYR A 377 -4.45 -9.23 -44.22
CA TYR A 377 -5.59 -10.00 -43.69
C TYR A 377 -6.05 -11.01 -44.74
N ASP A 378 -6.29 -12.26 -44.36
CA ASP A 378 -7.52 -12.97 -44.74
C ASP A 378 -7.71 -14.30 -44.00
N SER A 379 -8.99 -14.65 -43.90
CA SER A 379 -9.64 -15.81 -43.29
C SER A 379 -9.31 -17.16 -43.95
N ASP A 380 -9.36 -18.25 -43.16
CA ASP A 380 -10.29 -19.39 -43.35
C ASP A 380 -9.79 -20.73 -42.80
N GLU A 381 -10.78 -21.58 -42.60
CA GLU A 381 -10.86 -22.84 -41.88
C GLU A 381 -10.00 -24.02 -42.39
N ASN A 382 -9.82 -24.98 -41.46
CA ASN A 382 -9.75 -26.43 -41.65
C ASN A 382 -8.50 -27.07 -42.30
N GLY A 383 -7.78 -27.80 -41.45
CA GLY A 383 -7.27 -29.15 -41.78
C GLY A 383 -5.81 -29.38 -41.42
N PHE A 384 -5.52 -30.19 -40.40
CA PHE A 384 -5.32 -31.62 -40.60
C PHE A 384 -5.02 -32.36 -39.28
N ARG A 385 -5.73 -33.47 -39.09
CA ARG A 385 -5.50 -34.51 -38.10
C ARG A 385 -4.16 -35.21 -38.34
N GLY A 386 -3.50 -35.64 -37.26
CA GLY A 386 -2.65 -36.83 -37.28
C GLY A 386 -1.49 -36.78 -36.28
N GLY A 387 -1.53 -37.64 -35.26
CA GLY A 387 -0.35 -37.96 -34.46
C GLY A 387 -0.57 -38.14 -32.96
N MET A 388 -1.59 -38.91 -32.55
CA MET A 388 -1.76 -39.33 -31.15
C MET A 388 -2.08 -40.83 -31.13
N GLU A 389 -1.06 -41.66 -31.19
CA GLU A 389 -1.14 -43.09 -30.87
C GLU A 389 0.12 -43.51 -30.11
N ASN A 390 -0.10 -44.19 -28.98
CA ASN A 390 0.84 -44.91 -28.09
C ASN A 390 1.36 -44.18 -26.84
N MET A 391 0.51 -44.01 -25.82
CA MET A 391 0.87 -44.26 -24.41
C MET A 391 -0.33 -44.85 -23.64
N ASN A 392 -0.05 -45.82 -22.77
CA ASN A 392 -1.00 -46.73 -22.11
C ASN A 392 -2.01 -46.07 -21.15
N SER A 393 -3.18 -46.70 -21.05
CA SER A 393 -4.37 -46.34 -20.27
C SER A 393 -4.26 -46.54 -18.74
N ALA A 394 -3.08 -46.31 -18.15
CA ALA A 394 -2.86 -46.34 -16.70
C ALA A 394 -2.39 -45.00 -16.10
N GLU A 395 -2.10 -43.97 -16.92
CA GLU A 395 -1.56 -42.68 -16.45
C GLU A 395 -2.51 -41.48 -16.64
N VAL A 396 -3.76 -41.70 -17.05
CA VAL A 396 -4.78 -40.64 -17.14
C VAL A 396 -5.79 -40.78 -15.99
N VAL A 397 -5.27 -40.82 -14.75
CA VAL A 397 -6.03 -40.33 -13.59
C VAL A 397 -5.62 -38.89 -13.43
N ILE A 398 -6.50 -38.00 -13.92
CA ILE A 398 -6.46 -36.56 -13.71
C ILE A 398 -6.20 -36.28 -12.22
N LEU A 399 -4.99 -35.84 -11.88
CA LEU A 399 -4.59 -35.40 -10.55
C LEU A 399 -5.33 -34.10 -10.20
N LYS A 400 -6.60 -34.20 -9.79
CA LYS A 400 -7.17 -33.27 -8.82
C LYS A 400 -6.38 -33.47 -7.54
N ARG A 401 -5.47 -32.55 -7.19
CA ARG A 401 -4.90 -32.50 -5.84
C ARG A 401 -6.06 -32.25 -4.86
N CYS A 402 -6.46 -33.28 -4.11
CA CYS A 402 -7.32 -33.09 -2.94
C CYS A 402 -6.56 -32.25 -1.92
N ASN A 403 -7.18 -31.21 -1.36
CA ASN A 403 -6.58 -30.42 -0.29
C ASN A 403 -6.21 -31.32 0.90
N SER A 404 -5.03 -31.13 1.48
CA SER A 404 -4.57 -31.87 2.67
C SER A 404 -3.91 -30.89 3.64
N THR A 405 -4.36 -30.90 4.89
CA THR A 405 -3.95 -29.90 5.89
C THR A 405 -3.23 -30.55 7.07
N LEU A 406 -2.09 -29.97 7.45
CA LEU A 406 -1.40 -30.27 8.71
C LEU A 406 -1.62 -29.14 9.71
N VAL A 407 -2.19 -29.44 10.87
CA VAL A 407 -2.24 -28.51 12.01
C VAL A 407 -1.09 -28.85 12.96
N ILE A 408 -0.33 -27.85 13.40
CA ILE A 408 0.68 -28.02 14.45
C ILE A 408 0.00 -27.74 15.80
N ALA A 409 -0.12 -28.77 16.63
CA ALA A 409 -0.75 -28.65 17.94
C ALA A 409 0.15 -27.89 18.92
N GLU A 410 -0.42 -26.90 19.60
CA GLU A 410 0.24 -26.20 20.69
C GLU A 410 -0.19 -26.83 22.03
N HIS A 411 0.79 -27.13 22.90
CA HIS A 411 0.56 -27.79 24.18
C HIS A 411 1.75 -27.60 25.12
N ASN A 412 1.63 -28.00 26.38
CA ASN A 412 2.70 -28.01 27.37
C ASN A 412 3.16 -29.43 27.78
N ASN A 413 3.07 -30.37 26.84
CA ASN A 413 3.20 -31.84 27.00
C ASN A 413 2.08 -32.54 27.80
N GLU A 414 1.29 -31.83 28.59
CA GLU A 414 0.20 -32.42 29.39
C GLU A 414 -1.20 -31.98 28.95
N THR A 415 -1.30 -30.70 28.60
CA THR A 415 -2.55 -30.01 28.28
C THR A 415 -2.46 -29.40 26.90
N LEU A 416 -3.48 -29.67 26.09
CA LEU A 416 -3.65 -29.08 24.78
C LEU A 416 -4.06 -27.61 24.92
N ALA A 417 -3.41 -26.71 24.20
CA ALA A 417 -3.77 -25.31 24.20
C ALA A 417 -5.08 -25.11 23.41
N PRO A 418 -6.06 -24.31 23.93
CA PRO A 418 -7.35 -24.10 23.28
C PRO A 418 -7.25 -23.61 21.83
N ILE A 419 -6.25 -22.77 21.53
CA ILE A 419 -5.99 -22.24 20.18
C ILE A 419 -5.85 -23.34 19.11
N THR A 420 -5.39 -24.54 19.50
CA THR A 420 -5.30 -25.68 18.58
C THR A 420 -6.69 -26.06 18.06
N LEU A 421 -7.74 -25.98 18.90
CA LEU A 421 -9.10 -26.29 18.48
C LEU A 421 -9.65 -25.25 17.49
N ASN A 422 -9.36 -23.97 17.69
CA ASN A 422 -9.73 -22.91 16.74
C ASN A 422 -8.99 -23.11 15.40
N THR A 423 -7.72 -23.52 15.46
CA THR A 423 -6.89 -23.80 14.28
C THR A 423 -7.39 -25.02 13.51
N VAL A 424 -7.80 -26.09 14.20
CA VAL A 424 -8.47 -27.26 13.58
C VAL A 424 -9.78 -26.83 12.92
N ARG A 425 -10.59 -25.99 13.58
CA ARG A 425 -11.81 -25.47 12.96
C ARG A 425 -11.50 -24.71 11.66
N ALA A 426 -10.49 -23.84 11.65
CA ALA A 426 -10.05 -23.16 10.44
C ALA A 426 -9.60 -24.16 9.36
N ALA A 427 -8.80 -25.16 9.72
CA ALA A 427 -8.35 -26.22 8.81
C ALA A 427 -9.52 -26.97 8.14
N THR A 428 -10.58 -27.29 8.88
CA THR A 428 -11.75 -27.98 8.30
C THR A 428 -12.48 -27.17 7.24
N ARG A 429 -12.36 -25.83 7.24
CA ARG A 429 -12.97 -24.96 6.22
C ARG A 429 -12.22 -24.99 4.88
N LEU A 430 -10.97 -25.45 4.84
CA LEU A 430 -10.20 -25.62 3.59
C LEU A 430 -10.62 -26.87 2.79
N GLY A 431 -11.39 -27.75 3.43
CA GLY A 431 -11.77 -29.04 2.86
C GLY A 431 -10.63 -30.06 2.87
N GLY A 432 -10.97 -31.32 2.57
CA GLY A 432 -10.02 -32.43 2.59
C GLY A 432 -9.67 -32.93 4.00
N GLU A 433 -8.60 -33.73 4.09
CA GLU A 433 -8.23 -34.37 5.36
C GLU A 433 -7.36 -33.46 6.23
N VAL A 434 -7.70 -33.38 7.52
CA VAL A 434 -6.92 -32.68 8.54
C VAL A 434 -6.11 -33.69 9.34
N SER A 435 -4.79 -33.57 9.25
CA SER A 435 -3.84 -34.22 10.15
C SER A 435 -3.36 -33.22 11.20
N CYS A 436 -3.01 -33.70 12.39
CA CYS A 436 -2.51 -32.86 13.47
C CYS A 436 -1.18 -33.41 14.00
N LEU A 437 -0.12 -32.61 13.98
CA LEU A 437 1.18 -32.96 14.54
C LEU A 437 1.24 -32.55 16.01
N VAL A 438 1.50 -33.52 16.88
CA VAL A 438 1.79 -33.35 18.30
C VAL A 438 3.27 -33.65 18.49
N ALA A 439 4.08 -32.60 18.60
CA ALA A 439 5.53 -32.68 18.72
C ALA A 439 5.98 -32.15 20.09
N GLY A 440 6.57 -33.02 20.92
CA GLY A 440 6.96 -32.65 22.28
C GLY A 440 7.74 -33.74 23.01
N ASN A 441 7.91 -33.58 24.31
CA ASN A 441 8.57 -34.57 25.14
C ASN A 441 7.53 -35.26 26.02
N GLN A 442 7.35 -36.57 25.89
CA GLN A 442 6.37 -37.36 26.65
C GLN A 442 4.93 -36.84 26.52
N CYS A 443 4.51 -36.52 25.29
CA CYS A 443 3.24 -35.84 24.99
C CYS A 443 2.14 -36.77 24.45
N ALA A 444 2.28 -38.10 24.60
CA ALA A 444 1.26 -39.07 24.18
C ALA A 444 -0.16 -38.75 24.69
N LYS A 445 -0.31 -38.25 25.93
CA LYS A 445 -1.60 -37.83 26.50
C LYS A 445 -2.26 -36.68 25.72
N VAL A 446 -1.45 -35.79 25.13
CA VAL A 446 -1.95 -34.71 24.27
C VAL A 446 -2.43 -35.29 22.93
N ALA A 447 -1.71 -36.25 22.36
CA ALA A 447 -2.14 -36.94 21.14
C ALA A 447 -3.49 -37.65 21.33
N GLU A 448 -3.73 -38.27 22.49
CA GLU A 448 -5.05 -38.84 22.86
C GLU A 448 -6.16 -37.80 22.99
N LYS A 449 -5.85 -36.57 23.40
CA LYS A 449 -6.84 -35.47 23.41
C LYS A 449 -7.12 -34.99 21.99
N VAL A 450 -6.08 -34.81 21.18
CA VAL A 450 -6.19 -34.35 19.79
C VAL A 450 -6.95 -35.36 18.92
N SER A 451 -6.78 -36.67 19.17
CA SER A 451 -7.53 -37.70 18.43
C SER A 451 -9.04 -37.63 18.66
N LYS A 452 -9.47 -37.08 19.80
CA LYS A 452 -10.89 -36.88 20.13
C LYS A 452 -11.46 -35.58 19.57
N VAL A 453 -10.69 -34.75 18.87
CA VAL A 453 -11.15 -33.50 18.27
C VAL A 453 -11.87 -33.80 16.95
N SER A 454 -13.12 -33.34 16.83
CA SER A 454 -13.91 -33.49 15.62
C SER A 454 -13.23 -32.80 14.43
N GLY A 455 -13.17 -33.49 13.30
CA GLY A 455 -12.49 -33.02 12.07
C GLY A 455 -11.05 -33.52 11.92
N VAL A 456 -10.38 -33.98 12.99
CA VAL A 456 -9.05 -34.58 12.90
C VAL A 456 -9.14 -36.04 12.46
N LYS A 457 -8.44 -36.40 11.38
CA LYS A 457 -8.39 -37.78 10.85
C LYS A 457 -7.16 -38.54 11.29
N LYS A 458 -6.02 -37.86 11.41
CA LYS A 458 -4.75 -38.46 11.79
C LYS A 458 -4.02 -37.57 12.79
N VAL A 459 -3.45 -38.17 13.81
CA VAL A 459 -2.60 -37.51 14.81
C VAL A 459 -1.19 -38.07 14.64
N LEU A 460 -0.28 -37.22 14.18
CA LEU A 460 1.13 -37.55 14.06
C LEU A 460 1.80 -37.25 15.39
N LEU A 461 2.26 -38.27 16.10
CA LEU A 461 2.96 -38.14 17.38
C LEU A 461 4.47 -38.20 17.15
N ALA A 462 5.16 -37.10 17.44
CA ALA A 462 6.61 -37.00 17.41
C ALA A 462 7.14 -36.70 18.81
N GLU A 463 7.89 -37.63 19.40
CA GLU A 463 8.42 -37.48 20.75
C GLU A 463 9.95 -37.40 20.75
N SER A 464 10.50 -36.36 21.38
CA SER A 464 11.95 -36.16 21.50
C SER A 464 12.28 -35.28 22.72
N PRO A 465 13.30 -35.61 23.52
CA PRO A 465 13.80 -34.72 24.58
C PRO A 465 14.22 -33.32 24.08
N GLU A 466 14.65 -33.23 22.82
CA GLU A 466 15.12 -32.02 22.15
C GLU A 466 14.01 -31.00 21.91
N PHE A 467 12.73 -31.40 22.03
CA PHE A 467 11.59 -30.48 22.00
C PHE A 467 11.34 -29.76 23.33
N LYS A 468 12.19 -29.95 24.34
CA LYS A 468 12.09 -29.21 25.61
C LYS A 468 12.06 -27.70 25.35
N GLY A 469 11.05 -27.02 25.91
CA GLY A 469 10.85 -25.58 25.73
C GLY A 469 10.24 -25.17 24.39
N PHE A 470 9.88 -26.12 23.51
CA PHE A 470 9.23 -25.86 22.23
C PHE A 470 9.98 -24.86 21.33
N LEU A 471 11.30 -24.93 21.35
CA LEU A 471 12.15 -24.03 20.56
C LEU A 471 11.91 -24.23 19.04
N PRO A 472 11.68 -23.15 18.27
CA PRO A 472 11.50 -23.23 16.82
C PRO A 472 12.66 -23.92 16.09
N GLU A 473 13.88 -23.81 16.60
CA GLU A 473 15.10 -24.48 16.12
C GLU A 473 14.95 -26.00 16.08
N ALA A 474 14.37 -26.59 17.13
CA ALA A 474 14.17 -28.04 17.24
C ALA A 474 12.90 -28.49 16.49
N LEU A 475 11.82 -27.70 16.56
CA LEU A 475 10.54 -28.07 15.96
C LEU A 475 10.54 -27.95 14.43
N THR A 476 11.23 -26.96 13.85
CA THR A 476 11.21 -26.74 12.39
C THR A 476 11.70 -27.97 11.60
N PRO A 477 12.84 -28.62 11.93
CA PRO A 477 13.26 -29.86 11.28
C PRO A 477 12.23 -30.99 11.37
N ALA A 478 11.51 -31.10 12.50
CA ALA A 478 10.46 -32.11 12.68
C ALA A 478 9.31 -31.88 11.70
N VAL A 479 8.78 -30.65 11.68
CA VAL A 479 7.66 -30.29 10.80
C VAL A 479 8.07 -30.39 9.33
N PHE A 480 9.30 -30.02 9.00
CA PHE A 480 9.83 -30.13 7.64
C PHE A 480 9.97 -31.60 7.19
N THR A 481 10.37 -32.51 8.08
CA THR A 481 10.43 -33.95 7.81
C THR A 481 9.04 -34.52 7.55
N VAL A 482 8.07 -34.16 8.40
CA VAL A 482 6.66 -34.51 8.20
C VAL A 482 6.15 -33.98 6.86
N GLN A 483 6.45 -32.73 6.52
CA GLN A 483 6.04 -32.14 5.26
C GLN A 483 6.63 -32.88 4.05
N LYS A 484 7.91 -33.26 4.10
CA LYS A 484 8.54 -34.05 3.03
C LYS A 484 7.92 -35.44 2.86
N GLN A 485 7.52 -36.06 3.97
CA GLN A 485 6.94 -37.41 3.95
C GLN A 485 5.51 -37.42 3.41
N PHE A 486 4.70 -36.42 3.78
CA PHE A 486 3.25 -36.43 3.52
C PHE A 486 2.77 -35.39 2.50
N ASN A 487 3.61 -34.44 2.10
CA ASN A 487 3.33 -33.41 1.08
C ASN A 487 2.00 -32.66 1.29
N TYR A 488 1.79 -32.09 2.48
CA TYR A 488 0.59 -31.31 2.77
C TYR A 488 0.52 -30.05 1.91
N THR A 489 -0.69 -29.69 1.47
CA THR A 489 -0.91 -28.44 0.73
C THR A 489 -1.06 -27.22 1.65
N HIS A 490 -1.45 -27.46 2.91
CA HIS A 490 -1.61 -26.43 3.93
C HIS A 490 -0.97 -26.86 5.25
N ILE A 491 -0.28 -25.94 5.92
CA ILE A 491 0.28 -26.14 7.25
C ILE A 491 -0.15 -24.96 8.13
N LEU A 492 -0.90 -25.23 9.19
CA LEU A 492 -1.53 -24.24 10.06
C LEU A 492 -1.00 -24.33 11.50
N ALA A 493 -0.84 -23.18 12.15
CA ALA A 493 -0.63 -23.06 13.59
C ALA A 493 -1.48 -21.93 14.19
N GLY A 494 -1.64 -21.91 15.52
CA GLY A 494 -2.25 -20.79 16.21
C GLY A 494 -1.38 -19.52 16.15
N ALA A 495 -1.99 -18.33 16.08
CA ALA A 495 -1.29 -17.04 16.11
C ALA A 495 -0.80 -16.63 17.53
N THR A 496 -0.22 -17.56 18.28
CA THR A 496 0.41 -17.36 19.60
C THR A 496 1.90 -17.08 19.45
N ALA A 497 2.61 -16.86 20.56
CA ALA A 497 4.08 -16.78 20.56
C ALA A 497 4.73 -18.02 19.92
N PHE A 498 4.16 -19.21 20.18
CA PHE A 498 4.60 -20.47 19.59
C PHE A 498 4.49 -20.46 18.06
N GLY A 499 3.28 -20.24 17.51
CA GLY A 499 3.08 -20.29 16.06
C GLY A 499 3.77 -19.14 15.32
N LYS A 500 3.81 -17.94 15.91
CA LYS A 500 4.53 -16.78 15.37
C LYS A 500 6.05 -16.95 15.38
N GLY A 501 6.59 -17.76 16.30
CA GLY A 501 8.00 -18.13 16.30
C GLY A 501 8.33 -19.26 15.31
N LEU A 502 7.42 -20.22 15.14
CA LEU A 502 7.65 -21.42 14.33
C LEU A 502 7.38 -21.23 12.83
N ILE A 503 6.22 -20.68 12.47
CA ILE A 503 5.75 -20.63 11.07
C ILE A 503 6.69 -19.83 10.16
N PRO A 504 7.18 -18.62 10.52
CA PRO A 504 8.10 -17.89 9.66
C PRO A 504 9.40 -18.65 9.37
N ARG A 505 9.90 -19.40 10.36
CA ARG A 505 11.12 -20.22 10.19
C ARG A 505 10.91 -21.38 9.23
N LEU A 506 9.76 -22.04 9.33
CA LEU A 506 9.37 -23.10 8.40
C LEU A 506 9.11 -22.54 6.98
N ALA A 507 8.53 -21.34 6.89
CA ALA A 507 8.29 -20.65 5.62
C ALA A 507 9.59 -20.33 4.89
N ALA A 508 10.58 -19.82 5.61
CA ALA A 508 11.92 -19.62 5.05
C ALA A 508 12.56 -20.94 4.56
N LYS A 509 12.35 -22.06 5.26
CA LYS A 509 12.87 -23.38 4.83
C LYS A 509 12.17 -23.94 3.60
N LEU A 510 10.88 -23.66 3.43
CA LEU A 510 10.09 -24.10 2.28
C LEU A 510 10.07 -23.08 1.13
N ASN A 511 10.68 -21.90 1.33
CA ASN A 511 10.69 -20.80 0.38
C ASN A 511 9.28 -20.38 -0.07
N VAL A 512 8.40 -20.14 0.90
CA VAL A 512 7.01 -19.68 0.68
C VAL A 512 6.69 -18.50 1.59
N CYS A 513 5.66 -17.72 1.26
CA CYS A 513 5.25 -16.57 2.06
C CYS A 513 4.33 -17.02 3.22
N PRO A 514 4.65 -16.72 4.49
CA PRO A 514 3.76 -17.03 5.60
C PRO A 514 2.53 -16.13 5.61
N ILE A 515 1.35 -16.73 5.70
CA ILE A 515 0.05 -16.08 5.77
C ILE A 515 -0.30 -15.87 7.25
N SER A 516 0.04 -14.70 7.76
CA SER A 516 -0.11 -14.39 9.18
C SER A 516 -1.53 -14.03 9.60
N GLU A 517 -1.96 -14.55 10.75
CA GLU A 517 -3.16 -14.15 11.50
C GLU A 517 -4.45 -14.06 10.68
N ILE A 518 -4.78 -15.11 9.95
CA ILE A 518 -6.03 -15.15 9.20
C ILE A 518 -7.23 -15.03 10.16
N ILE A 519 -8.22 -14.28 9.72
CA ILE A 519 -9.54 -14.12 10.32
C ILE A 519 -10.65 -14.74 9.46
N GLY A 520 -10.33 -15.16 8.24
CA GLY A 520 -11.28 -15.77 7.33
C GLY A 520 -10.59 -16.57 6.24
N ILE A 521 -11.35 -17.48 5.63
CA ILE A 521 -10.94 -18.33 4.52
C ILE A 521 -12.05 -18.21 3.48
N LYS A 522 -11.71 -17.75 2.26
CA LYS A 522 -12.65 -17.66 1.14
C LYS A 522 -12.62 -18.93 0.29
N ASP A 523 -11.42 -19.44 0.03
CA ASP A 523 -11.19 -20.70 -0.66
C ASP A 523 -9.82 -21.28 -0.24
N ALA A 524 -9.35 -22.33 -0.93
CA ALA A 524 -8.11 -23.03 -0.63
C ALA A 524 -6.83 -22.20 -0.86
N GLU A 525 -6.93 -21.05 -1.50
CA GLU A 525 -5.77 -20.19 -1.77
C GLU A 525 -5.98 -18.77 -1.26
N THR A 526 -7.22 -18.40 -0.97
CA THR A 526 -7.63 -17.05 -0.61
C THR A 526 -8.06 -16.95 0.85
N PHE A 527 -7.33 -16.13 1.59
CA PHE A 527 -7.48 -15.91 3.02
C PHE A 527 -7.81 -14.45 3.31
N VAL A 528 -8.41 -14.19 4.46
CA VAL A 528 -8.69 -12.84 4.93
C VAL A 528 -7.91 -12.65 6.22
N ARG A 529 -7.12 -11.57 6.32
CA ARG A 529 -6.38 -11.20 7.54
C ARG A 529 -6.53 -9.71 7.81
N THR A 530 -6.27 -9.30 9.04
CA THR A 530 -6.12 -7.87 9.32
C THR A 530 -4.68 -7.43 9.09
N ILE A 531 -4.50 -6.20 8.62
CA ILE A 531 -3.21 -5.52 8.50
C ILE A 531 -3.29 -4.15 9.18
N TYR A 532 -2.15 -3.48 9.36
CA TYR A 532 -2.07 -2.17 10.04
C TYR A 532 -2.79 -2.17 11.40
N ALA A 533 -2.48 -3.16 12.24
CA ALA A 533 -3.06 -3.32 13.57
C ALA A 533 -4.61 -3.36 13.62
N GLY A 534 -5.26 -3.87 12.56
CA GLY A 534 -6.71 -4.00 12.52
C GLY A 534 -7.43 -2.92 11.71
N ASN A 535 -6.73 -1.87 11.29
CA ASN A 535 -7.33 -0.74 10.58
C ASN A 535 -7.75 -1.08 9.14
N ALA A 536 -7.18 -2.14 8.56
CA ALA A 536 -7.59 -2.63 7.25
C ALA A 536 -7.72 -4.16 7.24
N ILE A 537 -8.65 -4.64 6.43
CA ILE A 537 -8.87 -6.07 6.18
C ILE A 537 -8.33 -6.38 4.78
N GLN A 538 -7.30 -7.22 4.72
CA GLN A 538 -6.71 -7.68 3.48
C GLN A 538 -7.33 -9.03 3.11
N THR A 539 -7.87 -9.14 1.89
CA THR A 539 -8.05 -10.44 1.23
C THR A 539 -6.77 -10.75 0.47
N LEU A 540 -6.12 -11.87 0.78
CA LEU A 540 -4.85 -12.31 0.21
C LEU A 540 -5.06 -13.66 -0.46
N LYS A 541 -4.74 -13.78 -1.75
CA LYS A 541 -4.60 -15.06 -2.44
C LYS A 541 -3.12 -15.45 -2.49
N SER A 542 -2.75 -16.63 -2.03
CA SER A 542 -1.37 -17.15 -2.06
C SER A 542 -1.20 -18.08 -3.25
N ALA A 543 -0.20 -17.77 -4.09
CA ALA A 543 0.22 -18.60 -5.21
C ALA A 543 1.18 -19.73 -4.79
N ASP A 544 1.65 -19.73 -3.54
CA ASP A 544 2.59 -20.73 -3.03
C ASP A 544 1.99 -22.14 -3.09
N ALA A 545 2.79 -23.12 -3.50
CA ALA A 545 2.34 -24.50 -3.57
C ALA A 545 1.92 -25.08 -2.20
N VAL A 546 2.54 -24.59 -1.12
CA VAL A 546 2.23 -24.95 0.26
C VAL A 546 1.88 -23.68 1.04
N LYS A 547 0.68 -23.64 1.62
CA LYS A 547 0.19 -22.49 2.36
C LYS A 547 0.57 -22.63 3.83
N LEU A 548 1.47 -21.78 4.31
CA LEU A 548 1.87 -21.72 5.72
C LEU A 548 1.10 -20.62 6.44
N ILE A 549 0.24 -20.98 7.38
CA ILE A 549 -0.77 -20.07 7.93
C ILE A 549 -0.69 -20.02 9.44
N THR A 550 -0.82 -18.82 10.02
CA THR A 550 -1.21 -18.67 11.43
C THR A 550 -2.65 -18.21 11.56
N VAL A 551 -3.39 -18.81 12.49
CA VAL A 551 -4.83 -18.58 12.67
C VAL A 551 -5.08 -17.68 13.87
N ARG A 552 -5.82 -16.59 13.68
CA ARG A 552 -6.29 -15.76 14.79
C ARG A 552 -7.41 -16.50 15.54
N GLY A 553 -7.13 -16.93 16.76
CA GLY A 553 -8.05 -17.77 17.54
C GLY A 553 -9.44 -17.17 17.73
N THR A 554 -9.53 -15.87 17.96
CA THR A 554 -10.81 -15.17 18.18
C THR A 554 -11.72 -15.09 16.96
N ALA A 555 -11.22 -15.40 15.76
CA ALA A 555 -11.98 -15.33 14.51
C ALA A 555 -12.65 -16.66 14.14
N PHE A 556 -12.28 -17.77 14.80
CA PHE A 556 -12.82 -19.10 14.51
C PHE A 556 -13.28 -19.75 15.81
N GLU A 557 -14.44 -20.41 15.81
CA GLU A 557 -14.89 -21.18 16.97
C GLU A 557 -13.98 -22.37 17.25
N ALA A 558 -13.91 -22.82 18.50
CA ALA A 558 -13.21 -24.06 18.82
C ALA A 558 -13.88 -25.27 18.12
N ALA A 559 -13.06 -26.21 17.63
CA ALA A 559 -13.54 -27.52 17.22
C ALA A 559 -14.12 -28.28 18.43
N ALA A 560 -15.24 -28.97 18.21
CA ALA A 560 -15.89 -29.76 19.25
C ALA A 560 -15.14 -31.08 19.50
N GLU A 561 -15.38 -31.70 20.64
CA GLU A 561 -14.98 -33.08 20.90
C GLU A 561 -15.88 -34.08 20.15
N GLY A 562 -15.49 -35.35 20.11
CA GLY A 562 -16.24 -36.44 19.46
C GLY A 562 -15.60 -36.96 18.17
N GLY A 563 -14.35 -36.58 17.89
CA GLY A 563 -13.53 -37.17 16.82
C GLY A 563 -12.94 -38.53 17.19
N ASN A 564 -12.32 -39.17 16.20
CA ASN A 564 -11.71 -40.49 16.31
C ASN A 564 -10.46 -40.62 15.44
N GLY A 565 -9.60 -39.59 15.45
CA GLY A 565 -8.38 -39.55 14.64
C GLY A 565 -7.39 -40.66 15.01
N GLU A 566 -6.80 -41.30 14.00
CA GLU A 566 -5.81 -42.36 14.20
C GLU A 566 -4.47 -41.78 14.70
N ILE A 567 -3.91 -42.30 15.79
CA ILE A 567 -2.61 -41.87 16.30
C ILE A 567 -1.50 -42.70 15.62
N VAL A 568 -0.61 -42.02 14.91
CA VAL A 568 0.53 -42.60 14.20
C VAL A 568 1.81 -41.99 14.75
N LYS A 569 2.77 -42.81 15.19
CA LYS A 569 4.09 -42.33 15.60
C LYS A 569 4.94 -41.97 14.37
N VAL A 570 5.60 -40.83 14.41
CA VAL A 570 6.52 -40.38 13.35
C VAL A 570 7.95 -40.30 13.92
N PRO A 571 8.95 -40.95 13.29
CA PRO A 571 10.33 -40.92 13.76
C PRO A 571 10.95 -39.53 13.58
N VAL A 572 11.73 -39.09 14.58
CA VAL A 572 12.42 -37.79 14.62
C VAL A 572 13.93 -37.96 14.90
N GLU A 573 14.53 -38.98 14.29
CA GLU A 573 15.88 -39.49 14.60
C GLU A 573 17.07 -38.57 14.25
N SER A 574 16.83 -37.33 13.79
CA SER A 574 17.89 -36.40 13.33
C SER A 574 17.76 -34.97 13.86
N ILE A 575 16.96 -34.74 14.90
CA ILE A 575 16.76 -33.39 15.45
C ILE A 575 17.88 -33.08 16.44
N SER A 576 18.90 -32.36 16.01
CA SER A 576 19.85 -31.71 16.93
C SER A 576 19.61 -30.20 16.95
N ASN A 577 19.38 -29.63 18.13
CA ASN A 577 19.37 -28.18 18.31
C ASN A 577 20.68 -27.74 18.96
N THR A 578 21.65 -27.35 18.12
CA THR A 578 22.94 -26.81 18.57
C THR A 578 22.97 -25.28 18.61
N LEU A 579 21.89 -24.63 18.17
CA LEU A 579 21.84 -23.17 18.00
C LEU A 579 21.25 -22.45 19.21
N ALA A 580 20.35 -23.11 19.95
CA ALA A 580 19.71 -22.53 21.12
C ALA A 580 19.41 -23.60 22.18
N ALA A 581 19.49 -23.22 23.45
CA ALA A 581 19.11 -24.06 24.58
C ALA A 581 17.98 -23.39 25.37
N PHE A 582 17.06 -24.21 25.88
CA PHE A 582 16.00 -23.72 26.75
C PHE A 582 16.47 -23.78 28.20
N GLU A 583 16.81 -22.61 28.76
CA GLU A 583 17.26 -22.48 30.15
C GLU A 583 16.08 -22.47 31.14
N GLY A 584 14.98 -21.79 30.80
CA GLY A 584 13.81 -21.71 31.66
C GLY A 584 12.74 -20.76 31.14
N GLN A 585 11.59 -20.73 31.83
CA GLN A 585 10.49 -19.83 31.55
C GLN A 585 9.80 -19.44 32.86
N GLU A 586 9.62 -18.14 33.08
CA GLU A 586 8.82 -17.61 34.18
C GLU A 586 7.44 -17.25 33.64
N LEU A 587 6.43 -18.02 34.05
CA LEU A 587 5.04 -17.76 33.68
C LEU A 587 4.34 -17.03 34.83
N SER A 588 3.69 -15.92 34.49
CA SER A 588 2.77 -15.20 35.36
C SER A 588 1.66 -16.14 35.84
N LYS A 589 1.71 -16.55 37.10
CA LYS A 589 0.64 -17.35 37.71
C LYS A 589 -0.53 -16.43 38.04
N SER A 590 -1.69 -16.72 37.44
CA SER A 590 -2.94 -16.04 37.76
C SER A 590 -4.01 -17.09 38.01
N ASP A 591 -4.79 -16.90 39.07
CA ASP A 591 -6.01 -17.69 39.32
C ASP A 591 -7.16 -17.26 38.38
N ARG A 592 -6.91 -16.27 37.53
CA ARG A 592 -7.89 -15.67 36.61
C ARG A 592 -7.76 -16.25 35.20
N PRO A 593 -8.86 -16.24 34.41
CA PRO A 593 -8.82 -16.67 33.02
C PRO A 593 -7.74 -15.96 32.21
N GLU A 594 -7.19 -16.67 31.22
CA GLU A 594 -6.20 -16.10 30.31
C GLU A 594 -6.87 -15.11 29.33
N LEU A 595 -6.24 -13.96 29.12
CA LEU A 595 -6.80 -12.82 28.38
C LEU A 595 -7.30 -13.18 26.97
N THR A 596 -6.53 -13.93 26.19
CA THR A 596 -6.88 -14.26 24.79
C THR A 596 -8.03 -15.27 24.66
N SER A 597 -8.40 -15.94 25.76
CA SER A 597 -9.47 -16.95 25.81
C SER A 597 -10.62 -16.59 26.74
N ALA A 598 -10.53 -15.47 27.46
CA ALA A 598 -11.53 -15.04 28.42
C ALA A 598 -12.82 -14.55 27.75
N LYS A 599 -13.96 -15.01 28.26
CA LYS A 599 -15.28 -14.56 27.80
C LYS A 599 -15.62 -13.14 28.26
N ILE A 600 -15.07 -12.72 29.40
CA ILE A 600 -15.26 -11.40 29.99
C ILE A 600 -13.87 -10.85 30.29
N VAL A 601 -13.61 -9.61 29.86
CA VAL A 601 -12.36 -8.89 30.11
C VAL A 601 -12.70 -7.56 30.77
N ILE A 602 -11.98 -7.23 31.84
CA ILE A 602 -12.08 -5.95 32.54
C ILE A 602 -10.74 -5.24 32.39
N SER A 603 -10.72 -4.11 31.69
CA SER A 603 -9.47 -3.42 31.37
C SER A 603 -9.28 -2.12 32.15
N GLY A 604 -8.03 -1.85 32.54
CA GLY A 604 -7.61 -0.62 33.21
C GLY A 604 -6.66 0.23 32.37
N GLY A 605 -6.84 1.54 32.38
CA GLY A 605 -5.98 2.48 31.65
C GLY A 605 -5.17 3.41 32.55
N ARG A 606 -4.60 4.47 31.97
CA ARG A 606 -3.83 5.48 32.71
C ARG A 606 -4.65 6.17 33.81
N GLY A 607 -5.97 6.31 33.65
CA GLY A 607 -6.81 6.91 34.69
C GLY A 607 -7.01 6.04 35.94
N MET A 608 -6.45 4.83 35.99
CA MET A 608 -6.24 4.10 37.24
C MET A 608 -5.23 4.82 38.16
N LYS A 609 -4.42 5.74 37.64
CA LYS A 609 -3.42 6.59 38.35
C LYS A 609 -2.25 5.85 39.02
N SER A 610 -2.41 4.61 39.45
CA SER A 610 -1.35 3.76 40.02
C SER A 610 -1.67 2.28 39.82
N GLY A 611 -0.65 1.42 39.96
CA GLY A 611 -0.82 -0.03 39.99
C GLY A 611 -1.65 -0.53 41.18
N GLU A 612 -1.57 0.16 42.33
CA GLU A 612 -2.35 -0.19 43.53
C GLU A 612 -3.87 -0.15 43.27
N ASN A 613 -4.33 0.80 42.45
CA ASN A 613 -5.75 0.93 42.12
C ASN A 613 -6.26 -0.19 41.18
N PHE A 614 -5.38 -0.95 40.52
CA PHE A 614 -5.80 -2.15 39.77
C PHE A 614 -6.43 -3.21 40.67
N GLN A 615 -6.23 -3.15 41.99
CA GLN A 615 -6.93 -3.99 42.95
C GLN A 615 -8.47 -3.90 42.83
N LEU A 616 -9.00 -2.75 42.43
CA LEU A 616 -10.42 -2.57 42.15
C LEU A 616 -10.88 -3.44 40.97
N LEU A 617 -10.08 -3.48 39.91
CA LEU A 617 -10.35 -4.29 38.72
C LEU A 617 -10.19 -5.78 39.02
N TYR A 618 -9.19 -6.17 39.80
CA TYR A 618 -9.01 -7.55 40.25
C TYR A 618 -10.21 -8.02 41.07
N THR A 619 -10.68 -7.22 42.02
CA THR A 619 -11.85 -7.55 42.86
C THR A 619 -13.13 -7.72 42.03
N LEU A 620 -13.32 -6.87 41.02
CA LEU A 620 -14.45 -6.97 40.11
C LEU A 620 -14.34 -8.20 39.20
N ALA A 621 -13.14 -8.48 38.68
CA ALA A 621 -12.88 -9.61 37.82
C ALA A 621 -13.10 -10.94 38.52
N ASP A 622 -12.71 -11.05 39.80
CA ASP A 622 -12.91 -12.25 40.61
C ASP A 622 -14.40 -12.56 40.79
N LYS A 623 -15.23 -11.52 40.98
CA LYS A 623 -16.70 -11.69 41.08
C LYS A 623 -17.36 -12.08 39.76
N LEU A 624 -16.78 -11.68 38.64
CA LEU A 624 -17.34 -11.92 37.30
C LEU A 624 -16.71 -13.15 36.61
N GLY A 625 -15.72 -13.79 37.22
CA GLY A 625 -14.91 -14.82 36.55
C GLY A 625 -14.24 -14.28 35.28
N ALA A 626 -13.80 -13.02 35.30
CA ALA A 626 -13.25 -12.30 34.15
C ALA A 626 -11.72 -12.29 34.17
N ALA A 627 -11.12 -12.10 33.00
CA ALA A 627 -9.71 -11.72 32.90
C ALA A 627 -9.55 -10.22 33.15
N VAL A 628 -8.36 -9.80 33.59
CA VAL A 628 -7.99 -8.39 33.70
C VAL A 628 -7.04 -8.02 32.58
N GLY A 629 -7.30 -6.91 31.90
CA GLY A 629 -6.44 -6.32 30.87
C GLY A 629 -5.98 -4.92 31.25
N ALA A 630 -5.05 -4.37 30.48
CA ALA A 630 -4.56 -3.02 30.67
C ALA A 630 -4.17 -2.35 29.36
N SER A 631 -4.36 -1.03 29.27
CA SER A 631 -3.88 -0.27 28.12
C SER A 631 -2.36 -0.13 28.15
N ARG A 632 -1.74 0.05 26.97
CA ARG A 632 -0.30 0.31 26.84
C ARG A 632 0.15 1.45 27.76
N ALA A 633 -0.66 2.48 27.90
CA ALA A 633 -0.35 3.63 28.74
C ALA A 633 -0.21 3.30 30.23
N ALA A 634 -0.90 2.26 30.74
CA ALA A 634 -0.76 1.79 32.11
C ALA A 634 0.46 0.86 32.28
N VAL A 635 0.73 0.04 31.26
CA VAL A 635 1.90 -0.85 31.22
C VAL A 635 3.20 -0.05 31.13
N ASP A 636 3.28 0.91 30.22
CA ASP A 636 4.44 1.80 30.03
C ASP A 636 4.69 2.66 31.29
N ALA A 637 3.65 2.92 32.09
CA ALA A 637 3.74 3.61 33.37
C ALA A 637 4.12 2.70 34.55
N GLY A 638 4.34 1.40 34.31
CA GLY A 638 4.72 0.42 35.32
C GLY A 638 3.60 0.02 36.29
N PHE A 639 2.33 0.28 35.96
CA PHE A 639 1.20 -0.03 36.86
C PHE A 639 0.94 -1.54 36.92
N VAL A 640 1.14 -2.24 35.80
CA VAL A 640 0.93 -3.67 35.66
C VAL A 640 1.90 -4.26 34.62
N PRO A 641 2.22 -5.57 34.68
CA PRO A 641 3.13 -6.20 33.72
C PRO A 641 2.59 -6.21 32.29
N ASN A 642 3.52 -6.34 31.33
CA ASN A 642 3.21 -6.36 29.88
C ASN A 642 2.25 -7.49 29.48
N ASP A 643 2.24 -8.60 30.22
CA ASP A 643 1.33 -9.72 29.99
C ASP A 643 -0.16 -9.35 30.08
N LEU A 644 -0.49 -8.26 30.77
CA LEU A 644 -1.85 -7.76 30.88
C LEU A 644 -2.22 -6.78 29.75
N GLN A 645 -1.27 -6.41 28.89
CA GLN A 645 -1.51 -5.42 27.84
C GLN A 645 -2.53 -5.93 26.82
N VAL A 646 -3.58 -5.14 26.58
CA VAL A 646 -4.58 -5.35 25.53
C VAL A 646 -4.59 -4.18 24.54
N GLY A 647 -4.98 -4.44 23.29
CA GLY A 647 -5.06 -3.43 22.23
C GLY A 647 -4.05 -3.67 21.10
N GLN A 648 -3.91 -2.72 20.17
CA GLN A 648 -3.14 -2.86 18.92
C GLN A 648 -1.71 -3.40 19.08
N THR A 649 -1.04 -3.03 20.17
CA THR A 649 0.35 -3.41 20.48
C THR A 649 0.46 -4.48 21.58
N GLY A 650 -0.68 -4.97 22.07
CA GLY A 650 -0.78 -5.99 23.11
C GLY A 650 -1.56 -7.21 22.62
N LYS A 651 -2.18 -7.93 23.55
CA LYS A 651 -3.04 -9.08 23.24
C LYS A 651 -4.34 -8.61 22.60
N ILE A 652 -4.73 -9.30 21.54
CA ILE A 652 -6.04 -9.12 20.89
C ILE A 652 -7.03 -10.05 21.62
N VAL A 653 -8.12 -9.47 22.10
CA VAL A 653 -9.19 -10.18 22.84
C VAL A 653 -10.52 -10.01 22.13
N ALA A 654 -11.44 -10.96 22.31
CA ALA A 654 -12.79 -10.91 21.74
C ALA A 654 -13.82 -11.41 22.78
N PRO A 655 -14.14 -10.60 23.80
CA PRO A 655 -15.09 -10.99 24.84
C PRO A 655 -16.51 -11.17 24.28
N ALA A 656 -17.30 -12.04 24.92
CA ALA A 656 -18.65 -12.43 24.47
C ALA A 656 -19.72 -11.35 24.74
N VAL A 657 -19.38 -10.38 25.59
CA VAL A 657 -20.20 -9.20 25.88
C VAL A 657 -19.40 -8.01 25.36
N PRO A 658 -20.01 -7.00 24.70
CA PRO A 658 -19.31 -5.78 24.33
C PRO A 658 -18.52 -5.34 25.54
N GLU A 659 -17.21 -5.20 25.34
CA GLU A 659 -16.25 -4.83 26.36
C GLU A 659 -16.89 -3.79 27.30
N MET A 660 -17.10 -4.14 28.58
CA MET A 660 -17.41 -3.11 29.59
C MET A 660 -16.09 -2.37 29.82
N THR A 661 -15.68 -1.60 28.81
CA THR A 661 -14.55 -0.71 28.88
C THR A 661 -15.00 0.43 29.77
N ALA A 662 -14.85 0.26 31.09
CA ALA A 662 -14.77 1.37 32.00
C ALA A 662 -13.46 2.11 31.70
N LEU A 663 -13.43 2.79 30.55
CA LEU A 663 -12.41 3.76 30.19
C LEU A 663 -12.55 4.90 31.18
N ILE A 664 -11.93 4.73 32.35
CA ILE A 664 -11.46 5.86 33.14
C ILE A 664 -10.27 6.42 32.36
N GLU A 665 -10.51 6.98 31.18
CA GLU A 665 -9.58 7.84 30.46
C GLU A 665 -10.13 9.26 30.61
N LYS A 666 -9.53 10.01 31.54
CA LYS A 666 -9.75 11.45 31.58
C LYS A 666 -9.12 12.05 30.32
N LYS A 667 -9.92 12.85 29.60
CA LYS A 667 -9.47 13.85 28.61
C LYS A 667 -8.19 14.56 29.04
#